data_AF-A0A1J5AL77-F1
#
_entry.id   AF-A0A1J5AL77-F1
#
_cell.length_a   1.000
_cell.length_b   1.000
_cell.length_c   1.000
_cell.angle_alpha   90.00
_cell.angle_beta   90.00
_cell.angle_gamma   90.00
#
_symmetry.space_group_name_H-M   'P 1'
#
loop_
_entity.id
_entity.type
_entity.pdbx_description
1 polymer ?
#
loop_
_entity_poly.entity_id
_entity_poly.type
_entity_poly.pdbx_seq_one_letter_code
_entity_poly.pdbx_strand_id
1 'polypeptide(L)'
;MKLNIYHKALSIKDSNFLKGIGILMIAFHNFFHHISPMTGENEFDFSISRIHVFWNEIVENPLNIIDLSFSFIGHYGVQIFILLSGYGLMLAYGKAEIKWRFFMAKRLNKLYPTYIFALIFFAIFEIIWHSNSFPVVDYLLKLSFATNFIPGEIFSLNGPWWFYGMIVELYMVFPLLLKIYNKFSIVGLITTAAISYAVMLIWGNLLLKIDNSFYFHFIGNLPVFIFGILLASQGEIKIKKYWVLIAIAIFIFGNLNQNAFYFSHLSIAFLLLIISLKLQKLFINQRIISHLIVFIGEISMYIFAIHGVLRQPFIELADKVTNPAIRPFSTIAMAILFVAFSIMIALILRWLVQKYIFSINYKLNFEKFKVANRFWLKFLHFSNRFIIISILLLFCLFIIKFIEYFYIVANHPLIEYSLKSVTISAFRDIPLEGSYLAMIFPLLVIFAVIKPKIATNIYLAFIISVLVSYIALIQYFNMTLVPLNEFIFTFTFSGILELIKTIISFQAISIISYSLIIFLFFLAIYKSNNISLPQGKILLFLIIFAILIPFHRTFYTIANEHNTIEAYNCNNLKLVFFTKSISNYLNDGKEINNSEKIKNEIALFQKLYPEKKYVGNEYPFLQFNNMKSTLAPFFKQIEDAQKPNIVYIIVDGLFNSNINTYINNYSISPFLDSLKKASLYWKNGLKISKTSDDLLPDILGSMPSNNSDENNPDYLDIISYLKRNNYKTSYSTYGNKASKQSKNYLLKSGIDNFSEENPQKSLDGNLRTELNFSIFNFAKSTIGDKSEQAIYESIADFYLKRNTKEISKLNFQKYKTELAEIRYLDEQLKRFFRELQKREDFKSTIFVITGSSSNYDKETKNILEKHKVPIIIYSQLLKKSQEFTSIASQVDILPSITSLLEANYKFNPQYFNHNIGYQLDTTNNIQNNHNYVLLGNHHQTNDLIFGKYYLSGTDLFEINENLKIKRISNKLVSQHLKKYIHDYNIISSYSICKNKLVPKSYYYSQIGRQALVNFQSGFEELDSTYYSNQLVENISYYGHKSLSSNNLEFSLLYPEFNFKSSFSNIKIEIEFNIYLKNSTSNNPLIIITGNNNQLKSLFWEGIDFLKENKVVAGKWFKIKTEKSIKFQGEFDINSILKMYFWNRSKSTYYIDNLKIRMTGIPYY
;
A
#
# COMPACT_ATOMS: atom_id res chain seq x y z
N MET A 1 -65.41 -14.83 0.56
CA MET A 1 -64.43 -15.22 1.61
C MET A 1 -64.07 -14.03 2.51
N LYS A 2 -64.59 -13.99 3.75
CA LYS A 2 -64.36 -12.91 4.73
C LYS A 2 -62.97 -13.03 5.37
N LEU A 3 -62.00 -12.28 4.89
CA LEU A 3 -60.63 -12.20 5.43
C LEU A 3 -60.55 -11.10 6.51
N ASN A 4 -61.23 -11.32 7.64
CA ASN A 4 -60.93 -10.59 8.88
C ASN A 4 -59.92 -11.44 9.65
N ILE A 5 -58.67 -10.99 9.74
CA ILE A 5 -57.66 -11.68 10.53
C ILE A 5 -57.81 -11.21 11.97
N TYR A 6 -58.41 -12.06 12.81
CA TYR A 6 -58.36 -11.91 14.26
C TYR A 6 -57.03 -12.47 14.74
N HIS A 7 -56.21 -11.61 15.36
CA HIS A 7 -54.98 -12.02 16.00
C HIS A 7 -55.17 -12.04 17.52
N LYS A 8 -55.25 -13.23 18.12
CA LYS A 8 -55.15 -13.45 19.58
C LYS A 8 -53.66 -13.43 19.98
N ALA A 9 -53.30 -13.02 21.20
CA ALA A 9 -51.90 -12.97 21.64
C ALA A 9 -51.06 -14.18 21.19
N LEU A 10 -49.91 -13.94 20.54
CA LEU A 10 -48.99 -14.97 20.05
C LEU A 10 -48.57 -15.88 21.20
N SER A 11 -48.82 -17.17 21.06
CA SER A 11 -48.28 -18.19 21.95
C SER A 11 -46.77 -18.37 21.73
N ILE A 12 -46.12 -19.11 22.62
CA ILE A 12 -44.72 -19.52 22.44
C ILE A 12 -44.56 -20.36 21.17
N LYS A 13 -45.53 -21.23 20.89
CA LYS A 13 -45.52 -22.07 19.68
C LYS A 13 -45.64 -21.23 18.41
N ASP A 14 -46.51 -20.21 18.40
CA ASP A 14 -46.63 -19.28 17.28
C ASP A 14 -45.33 -18.50 17.08
N SER A 15 -44.77 -17.97 18.17
CA SER A 15 -43.49 -17.25 18.14
C SER A 15 -42.35 -18.11 17.61
N ASN A 16 -42.29 -19.40 17.98
CA ASN A 16 -41.29 -20.32 17.47
C ASN A 16 -41.55 -20.66 15.99
N PHE A 17 -42.80 -20.86 15.57
CA PHE A 17 -43.12 -21.07 14.16
C PHE A 17 -42.64 -19.89 13.29
N LEU A 18 -42.90 -18.65 13.72
CA LEU A 18 -42.42 -17.44 13.05
C LEU A 18 -40.90 -17.38 12.99
N LYS A 19 -40.20 -17.67 14.11
CA LYS A 19 -38.74 -17.74 14.12
C LYS A 19 -38.20 -18.82 13.19
N GLY A 20 -38.90 -19.95 13.06
CA GLY A 20 -38.56 -21.02 12.14
C GLY A 20 -38.55 -20.56 10.69
N ILE A 21 -39.59 -19.85 10.27
CA ILE A 21 -39.65 -19.21 8.95
C ILE A 21 -38.52 -18.17 8.81
N GLY A 22 -38.38 -17.29 9.80
CA GLY A 22 -37.38 -16.23 9.77
C GLY A 22 -35.95 -16.75 9.63
N ILE A 23 -35.56 -17.76 10.41
CA ILE A 23 -34.19 -18.30 10.35
C ILE A 23 -33.92 -19.06 9.06
N LEU A 24 -34.92 -19.74 8.48
CA LEU A 24 -34.78 -20.38 7.17
C LEU A 24 -34.57 -19.34 6.08
N MET A 25 -35.33 -18.24 6.09
CA MET A 25 -35.13 -17.13 5.16
C MET A 25 -33.71 -16.54 5.26
N ILE A 26 -33.24 -16.30 6.49
CA ILE A 26 -31.88 -15.76 6.74
C ILE A 26 -30.81 -16.75 6.25
N ALA A 27 -30.94 -18.03 6.58
CA ALA A 27 -29.96 -19.05 6.20
C ALA A 27 -29.89 -19.21 4.68
N PHE A 28 -31.04 -19.32 4.00
CA PHE A 28 -31.09 -19.41 2.54
C PHE A 28 -30.56 -18.13 1.87
N HIS A 29 -30.91 -16.94 2.36
CA HIS A 29 -30.34 -15.68 1.86
C HIS A 29 -28.81 -15.69 1.95
N ASN A 30 -28.27 -16.02 3.13
CA ASN A 30 -26.82 -16.06 3.34
C ASN A 30 -26.11 -17.09 2.46
N PHE A 31 -26.81 -18.10 1.95
CA PHE A 31 -26.29 -19.05 0.98
C PHE A 31 -26.40 -18.53 -0.46
N PHE A 32 -27.60 -18.16 -0.90
CA PHE A 32 -27.88 -17.82 -2.30
C PHE A 32 -27.31 -16.49 -2.76
N HIS A 33 -27.15 -15.48 -1.89
CA HIS A 33 -26.54 -14.19 -2.31
C HIS A 33 -25.06 -14.29 -2.67
N HIS A 34 -24.42 -15.42 -2.37
CA HIS A 34 -23.05 -15.73 -2.79
C HIS A 34 -22.99 -16.64 -4.02
N ILE A 35 -24.11 -17.16 -4.51
CA ILE A 35 -24.15 -17.99 -5.71
C ILE A 35 -24.32 -17.09 -6.93
N SER A 36 -23.52 -17.33 -7.96
CA SER A 36 -23.64 -16.59 -9.23
C SER A 36 -24.95 -16.98 -9.96
N PRO A 37 -25.71 -16.02 -10.53
CA PRO A 37 -25.41 -14.60 -10.66
C PRO A 37 -25.71 -13.81 -9.38
N MET A 38 -24.74 -13.02 -8.93
CA MET A 38 -24.89 -12.16 -7.76
C MET A 38 -25.68 -10.90 -8.13
N THR A 39 -26.98 -10.92 -7.87
CA THR A 39 -27.90 -9.80 -8.22
C THR A 39 -27.76 -8.58 -7.31
N GLY A 40 -27.22 -8.79 -6.10
CA GLY A 40 -27.23 -7.82 -5.01
C GLY A 40 -28.63 -7.62 -4.41
N GLU A 41 -28.69 -6.99 -3.25
CA GLU A 41 -29.93 -6.82 -2.48
C GLU A 41 -30.06 -5.41 -1.89
N ASN A 42 -31.30 -4.97 -1.62
CA ASN A 42 -31.54 -3.73 -0.88
C ASN A 42 -31.74 -4.06 0.62
N GLU A 43 -30.65 -4.44 1.29
CA GLU A 43 -30.67 -4.78 2.72
C GLU A 43 -30.38 -3.57 3.64
N PHE A 44 -29.25 -2.91 3.43
CA PHE A 44 -28.77 -1.81 4.28
C PHE A 44 -28.78 -0.44 3.59
N ASP A 45 -28.76 -0.44 2.28
CA ASP A 45 -28.77 0.71 1.38
C ASP A 45 -29.67 0.42 0.18
N PHE A 46 -29.95 1.48 -0.58
CA PHE A 46 -30.83 1.42 -1.73
C PHE A 46 -30.04 1.60 -3.02
N SER A 47 -30.21 0.67 -3.97
CA SER A 47 -29.87 0.88 -5.36
C SER A 47 -30.96 0.36 -6.30
N ILE A 48 -31.38 1.20 -7.24
CA ILE A 48 -32.32 0.80 -8.29
C ILE A 48 -31.72 -0.22 -9.26
N SER A 49 -30.39 -0.20 -9.45
CA SER A 49 -29.72 -1.13 -10.36
C SER A 49 -29.86 -2.59 -9.92
N ARG A 50 -29.83 -2.86 -8.60
CA ARG A 50 -29.98 -4.21 -8.04
C ARG A 50 -31.34 -4.81 -8.36
N ILE A 51 -32.39 -3.99 -8.43
CA ILE A 51 -33.74 -4.42 -8.79
C ILE A 51 -33.86 -4.72 -10.27
N HIS A 52 -33.26 -3.89 -11.12
CA HIS A 52 -33.22 -4.18 -12.56
C HIS A 52 -32.48 -5.48 -12.84
N VAL A 53 -31.33 -5.69 -12.19
CA VAL A 53 -30.58 -6.94 -12.31
C VAL A 53 -31.41 -8.12 -11.81
N PHE A 54 -32.04 -8.02 -10.64
CA PHE A 54 -32.92 -9.07 -10.11
C PHE A 54 -34.04 -9.47 -11.08
N TRP A 55 -34.75 -8.51 -11.67
CA TRP A 55 -35.83 -8.80 -12.62
C TRP A 55 -35.31 -9.35 -13.94
N ASN A 56 -34.20 -8.82 -14.46
CA ASN A 56 -33.60 -9.32 -15.70
C ASN A 56 -33.17 -10.78 -15.53
N GLU A 57 -32.52 -11.12 -14.40
CA GLU A 57 -32.10 -12.50 -14.13
C GLU A 57 -33.28 -13.46 -13.98
N ILE A 58 -34.41 -13.04 -13.40
CA ILE A 58 -35.62 -13.87 -13.35
C ILE A 58 -36.18 -14.13 -14.75
N VAL A 59 -36.16 -13.13 -15.62
CA VAL A 59 -36.67 -13.24 -17.00
C VAL A 59 -35.75 -14.11 -17.86
N GLU A 60 -34.44 -13.95 -17.73
CA GLU A 60 -33.44 -14.73 -18.48
C GLU A 60 -33.30 -16.16 -17.97
N ASN A 61 -33.40 -16.36 -16.65
CA ASN A 61 -33.16 -17.64 -15.97
C ASN A 61 -34.35 -18.03 -15.06
N PRO A 62 -35.54 -18.36 -15.61
CA PRO A 62 -36.75 -18.57 -14.80
C PRO A 62 -36.68 -19.78 -13.86
N LEU A 63 -35.81 -20.76 -14.13
CA LEU A 63 -35.56 -21.88 -13.23
C LEU A 63 -34.87 -21.44 -11.92
N ASN A 64 -34.21 -20.28 -11.92
CA ASN A 64 -33.53 -19.71 -10.76
C ASN A 64 -34.44 -18.82 -9.88
N ILE A 65 -35.77 -18.89 -10.05
CA ILE A 65 -36.68 -17.99 -9.32
C ILE A 65 -36.57 -18.16 -7.80
N ILE A 66 -36.26 -19.36 -7.31
CA ILE A 66 -36.20 -19.68 -5.88
C ILE A 66 -34.94 -19.08 -5.23
N ASP A 67 -33.77 -19.36 -5.79
CA ASP A 67 -32.47 -18.85 -5.37
C ASP A 67 -32.39 -17.33 -5.49
N LEU A 68 -32.83 -16.77 -6.63
CA LEU A 68 -32.89 -15.31 -6.82
C LEU A 68 -33.82 -14.67 -5.78
N SER A 69 -34.99 -15.25 -5.52
CA SER A 69 -35.91 -14.72 -4.49
C SER A 69 -35.30 -14.76 -3.09
N PHE A 70 -34.72 -15.88 -2.67
CA PHE A 70 -34.09 -15.95 -1.34
C PHE A 70 -32.86 -15.03 -1.24
N SER A 71 -32.09 -14.88 -2.31
CA SER A 71 -31.00 -13.90 -2.41
C SER A 71 -31.53 -12.49 -2.17
N PHE A 72 -32.59 -12.07 -2.88
CA PHE A 72 -33.04 -10.68 -2.86
C PHE A 72 -33.91 -10.28 -1.67
N ILE A 73 -34.77 -11.17 -1.16
CA ILE A 73 -35.74 -10.85 -0.09
C ILE A 73 -35.54 -11.64 1.22
N GLY A 74 -34.67 -12.64 1.24
CA GLY A 74 -34.55 -13.54 2.39
C GLY A 74 -33.93 -12.89 3.64
N HIS A 75 -33.14 -11.82 3.49
CA HIS A 75 -32.58 -11.05 4.61
C HIS A 75 -33.67 -10.45 5.53
N TYR A 76 -34.87 -10.16 4.99
CA TYR A 76 -35.99 -9.67 5.78
C TYR A 76 -36.48 -10.64 6.86
N GLY A 77 -36.04 -11.90 6.85
CA GLY A 77 -36.24 -12.83 7.96
C GLY A 77 -35.76 -12.27 9.31
N VAL A 78 -34.74 -11.40 9.32
CA VAL A 78 -34.26 -10.71 10.53
C VAL A 78 -35.34 -9.86 11.19
N GLN A 79 -36.26 -9.28 10.41
CA GLN A 79 -37.33 -8.41 10.91
C GLN A 79 -38.32 -9.15 11.82
N ILE A 80 -38.51 -10.46 11.60
CA ILE A 80 -39.31 -11.31 12.49
C ILE A 80 -38.69 -11.37 13.89
N PHE A 81 -37.37 -11.50 13.98
CA PHE A 81 -36.66 -11.55 15.27
C PHE A 81 -36.72 -10.21 16.01
N ILE A 82 -36.59 -9.09 15.30
CA ILE A 82 -36.72 -7.75 15.87
C ILE A 82 -38.13 -7.54 16.42
N LEU A 83 -39.16 -7.83 15.61
CA LEU A 83 -40.57 -7.72 16.01
C LEU A 83 -40.87 -8.58 17.25
N LEU A 84 -40.49 -9.86 17.22
CA LEU A 84 -40.74 -10.78 18.33
C LEU A 84 -39.95 -10.40 19.59
N SER A 85 -38.82 -9.71 19.46
CA SER A 85 -38.05 -9.22 20.60
C SER A 85 -38.76 -8.09 21.33
N GLY A 86 -39.32 -7.12 20.59
CA GLY A 86 -40.16 -6.06 21.17
C GLY A 86 -41.43 -6.62 21.80
N TYR A 87 -42.10 -7.53 21.09
CA TYR A 87 -43.31 -8.22 21.55
C TYR A 87 -43.07 -8.99 22.86
N GLY A 88 -42.06 -9.85 22.90
CA GLY A 88 -41.75 -10.67 24.06
C GLY A 88 -41.29 -9.85 25.28
N LEU A 89 -40.56 -8.74 25.05
CA LEU A 89 -40.16 -7.85 26.13
C LEU A 89 -41.34 -7.08 26.72
N MET A 90 -42.28 -6.63 25.90
CA MET A 90 -43.49 -5.97 26.38
C MET A 90 -44.38 -6.93 27.19
N LEU A 91 -44.54 -8.18 26.76
CA LEU A 91 -45.24 -9.19 27.56
C LEU A 91 -44.54 -9.46 28.90
N ALA A 92 -43.20 -9.52 28.91
CA ALA A 92 -42.44 -9.85 30.10
C ALA A 92 -42.32 -8.69 31.11
N TYR A 93 -42.32 -7.44 30.64
CA TYR A 93 -41.99 -6.27 31.45
C TYR A 93 -43.00 -5.11 31.38
N GLY A 94 -44.10 -5.24 30.62
CA GLY A 94 -45.03 -4.14 30.37
C GLY A 94 -45.64 -3.50 31.63
N LYS A 95 -45.72 -4.25 32.73
CA LYS A 95 -46.17 -3.76 34.05
C LYS A 95 -45.07 -3.78 35.13
N ALA A 96 -43.84 -4.13 34.77
CA ALA A 96 -42.75 -4.32 35.72
C ALA A 96 -41.84 -3.08 35.80
N GLU A 97 -41.34 -2.77 36.99
CA GLU A 97 -40.31 -1.77 37.15
C GLU A 97 -38.94 -2.35 36.75
N ILE A 98 -38.28 -1.72 35.78
CA ILE A 98 -37.01 -2.20 35.25
C ILE A 98 -35.83 -1.52 35.92
N LYS A 99 -35.08 -2.29 36.71
CA LYS A 99 -33.71 -1.92 37.11
C LYS A 99 -32.75 -2.20 35.97
N TRP A 100 -32.32 -1.14 35.28
CA TRP A 100 -31.55 -1.19 34.02
C TRP A 100 -30.38 -2.18 34.03
N ARG A 101 -29.56 -2.15 35.08
CA ARG A 101 -28.38 -3.04 35.22
C ARG A 101 -28.75 -4.52 35.23
N PHE A 102 -29.78 -4.89 36.00
CA PHE A 102 -30.23 -6.28 36.11
C PHE A 102 -30.90 -6.75 34.82
N PHE A 103 -31.67 -5.87 34.20
CA PHE A 103 -32.27 -6.13 32.90
C PHE A 103 -31.21 -6.43 31.84
N MET A 104 -30.22 -5.55 31.70
CA MET A 104 -29.13 -5.74 30.73
C MET A 104 -28.31 -6.99 31.04
N ALA A 105 -27.94 -7.24 32.30
CA ALA A 105 -27.23 -8.46 32.68
C ALA A 105 -28.02 -9.73 32.29
N LYS A 106 -29.35 -9.74 32.50
CA LYS A 106 -30.21 -10.86 32.10
C LYS A 106 -30.27 -11.05 30.58
N ARG A 107 -30.27 -9.96 29.80
CA ARG A 107 -30.23 -10.02 28.33
C ARG A 107 -28.88 -10.53 27.82
N LEU A 108 -27.78 -9.98 28.34
CA LEU A 108 -26.43 -10.36 27.98
C LEU A 108 -26.13 -11.83 28.35
N ASN A 109 -26.53 -12.28 29.54
CA ASN A 109 -26.38 -13.69 29.94
C ASN A 109 -27.15 -14.68 29.05
N LYS A 110 -28.19 -14.22 28.34
CA LYS A 110 -28.91 -15.04 27.38
C LYS A 110 -28.16 -15.11 26.03
N LEU A 111 -27.51 -14.02 25.61
CA LEU A 111 -26.84 -13.89 24.31
C LEU A 111 -25.39 -14.39 24.30
N TYR A 112 -24.58 -13.93 25.27
CA TYR A 112 -23.14 -14.13 25.28
C TYR A 112 -22.68 -15.59 25.28
N PRO A 113 -23.30 -16.53 26.01
CA PRO A 113 -22.83 -17.92 25.99
C PRO A 113 -22.81 -18.48 24.56
N THR A 114 -23.93 -18.40 23.84
CA THR A 114 -24.00 -18.87 22.45
C THR A 114 -23.01 -18.12 21.55
N TYR A 115 -22.90 -16.80 21.72
CA TYR A 115 -22.01 -15.97 20.90
C TYR A 115 -20.51 -16.26 21.11
N ILE A 116 -20.08 -16.45 22.37
CA ILE A 116 -18.70 -16.80 22.71
C ILE A 116 -18.34 -18.19 22.15
N PHE A 117 -19.21 -19.18 22.32
CA PHE A 117 -18.94 -20.50 21.75
C PHE A 117 -18.93 -20.47 20.21
N ALA A 118 -19.74 -19.63 19.57
CA ALA A 118 -19.69 -19.41 18.12
C ALA A 118 -18.38 -18.75 17.68
N LEU A 119 -17.87 -17.76 18.44
CA LEU A 119 -16.57 -17.13 18.19
C LEU A 119 -15.41 -18.13 18.34
N ILE A 120 -15.44 -18.97 19.38
CA ILE A 120 -14.44 -20.04 19.56
C ILE A 120 -14.51 -21.05 18.42
N PHE A 121 -15.72 -21.46 18.04
CA PHE A 121 -15.93 -22.35 16.90
C PHE A 121 -15.37 -21.75 15.60
N PHE A 122 -15.64 -20.46 15.34
CA PHE A 122 -15.10 -19.75 14.18
C PHE A 122 -13.57 -19.69 14.20
N ALA A 123 -12.96 -19.40 15.35
CA ALA A 123 -11.51 -19.39 15.49
C ALA A 123 -10.88 -20.75 15.16
N ILE A 124 -11.48 -21.84 15.65
CA ILE A 124 -11.03 -23.20 15.36
C ILE A 124 -11.21 -23.51 13.87
N PHE A 125 -12.36 -23.14 13.30
CA PHE A 125 -12.65 -23.36 11.89
C PHE A 125 -11.65 -22.64 10.97
N GLU A 126 -11.34 -21.36 11.23
CA GLU A 126 -10.36 -20.57 10.48
C GLU A 126 -8.94 -21.15 10.55
N ILE A 127 -8.51 -21.60 11.73
CA ILE A 127 -7.19 -22.23 11.91
C ILE A 127 -7.10 -23.52 11.09
N ILE A 128 -8.17 -24.32 11.05
CA ILE A 128 -8.19 -25.59 10.33
C ILE A 128 -8.29 -25.39 8.82
N TRP A 129 -9.09 -24.42 8.35
CA TRP A 129 -9.47 -24.29 6.94
C TRP A 129 -8.59 -23.32 6.15
N HIS A 130 -8.20 -22.18 6.73
CA HIS A 130 -7.56 -21.10 5.96
C HIS A 130 -6.08 -20.85 6.29
N SER A 131 -5.48 -21.57 7.24
CA SER A 131 -4.07 -21.39 7.66
C SER A 131 -3.70 -19.94 8.05
N ASN A 132 -4.70 -19.13 8.42
CA ASN A 132 -4.55 -17.69 8.64
C ASN A 132 -4.10 -17.36 10.08
N SER A 133 -3.41 -16.23 10.24
CA SER A 133 -3.07 -15.67 11.55
C SER A 133 -4.33 -15.24 12.31
N PHE A 134 -4.39 -15.47 13.63
CA PHE A 134 -5.52 -15.10 14.49
C PHE A 134 -5.56 -13.58 14.77
N PRO A 135 -6.51 -12.80 14.17
CA PRO A 135 -6.56 -11.35 14.33
C PRO A 135 -7.21 -11.00 15.68
N VAL A 136 -6.43 -11.03 16.76
CA VAL A 136 -6.90 -10.85 18.14
C VAL A 136 -7.79 -9.60 18.31
N VAL A 137 -7.48 -8.51 17.60
CA VAL A 137 -8.21 -7.24 17.68
C VAL A 137 -9.66 -7.40 17.21
N ASP A 138 -9.90 -8.05 16.09
CA ASP A 138 -11.24 -8.20 15.50
C ASP A 138 -12.15 -9.05 16.40
N TYR A 139 -11.59 -10.10 16.99
CA TYR A 139 -12.28 -10.93 17.98
C TYR A 139 -12.65 -10.14 19.25
N LEU A 140 -11.74 -9.29 19.75
CA LEU A 140 -12.02 -8.42 20.90
C LEU A 140 -13.09 -7.36 20.57
N LEU A 141 -13.02 -6.76 19.38
CA LEU A 141 -14.02 -5.80 18.92
C LEU A 141 -15.40 -6.45 18.79
N LYS A 142 -15.48 -7.66 18.21
CA LYS A 142 -16.74 -8.42 18.13
C LYS A 142 -17.28 -8.82 19.50
N LEU A 143 -16.44 -9.27 20.42
CA LEU A 143 -16.85 -9.57 21.81
C LEU A 143 -17.44 -8.34 22.54
N SER A 144 -16.96 -7.14 22.20
CA SER A 144 -17.48 -5.89 22.76
C SER A 144 -18.74 -5.35 22.07
N PHE A 145 -19.14 -5.93 20.94
CA PHE A 145 -20.15 -5.42 20.01
C PHE A 145 -19.83 -4.03 19.40
N ALA A 146 -18.58 -3.57 19.50
CA ALA A 146 -18.18 -2.25 19.02
C ALA A 146 -18.13 -2.15 17.49
N THR A 147 -18.09 -3.27 16.76
CA THR A 147 -17.91 -3.28 15.29
C THR A 147 -19.01 -2.53 14.54
N ASN A 148 -20.23 -2.43 15.08
CA ASN A 148 -21.32 -1.70 14.43
C ASN A 148 -21.04 -0.18 14.36
N PHE A 149 -20.23 0.33 15.29
CA PHE A 149 -19.84 1.74 15.36
C PHE A 149 -18.59 2.08 14.54
N ILE A 150 -17.90 1.09 13.98
CA ILE A 150 -16.64 1.29 13.27
C ILE A 150 -16.90 1.10 11.76
N PRO A 151 -16.84 2.19 10.95
CA PRO A 151 -16.89 2.12 9.49
C PRO A 151 -15.99 1.04 8.88
N GLY A 152 -16.55 0.22 7.98
CA GLY A 152 -15.82 -0.84 7.28
C GLY A 152 -15.58 -2.14 8.08
N GLU A 153 -15.70 -2.11 9.41
CA GLU A 153 -15.40 -3.28 10.28
C GLU A 153 -16.64 -4.12 10.61
N ILE A 154 -17.81 -3.75 10.11
CA ILE A 154 -19.07 -4.34 10.55
C ILE A 154 -19.23 -5.81 10.16
N PHE A 155 -18.75 -6.19 8.98
CA PHE A 155 -18.81 -7.56 8.47
C PHE A 155 -17.56 -8.38 8.81
N SER A 156 -16.66 -7.85 9.65
CA SER A 156 -15.46 -8.57 10.12
C SER A 156 -15.84 -9.92 10.77
N LEU A 157 -14.98 -10.92 10.58
CA LEU A 157 -15.16 -12.33 10.98
C LEU A 157 -16.36 -13.04 10.32
N ASN A 158 -17.59 -12.55 10.50
CA ASN A 158 -18.79 -13.19 9.96
C ASN A 158 -19.90 -12.15 9.71
N GLY A 159 -20.38 -12.09 8.47
CA GLY A 159 -21.36 -11.11 7.98
C GLY A 159 -22.57 -10.91 8.90
N PRO A 160 -23.40 -11.94 9.18
CA PRO A 160 -24.63 -11.79 9.98
C PRO A 160 -24.46 -11.32 11.43
N TRP A 161 -23.23 -11.29 11.96
CA TRP A 161 -23.01 -10.99 13.38
C TRP A 161 -23.22 -9.53 13.77
N TRP A 162 -23.37 -8.61 12.81
CA TRP A 162 -23.83 -7.23 13.09
C TRP A 162 -25.12 -7.20 13.91
N PHE A 163 -25.98 -8.22 13.75
CA PHE A 163 -27.26 -8.34 14.46
C PHE A 163 -27.08 -8.36 15.99
N TYR A 164 -25.99 -8.97 16.51
CA TYR A 164 -25.79 -9.08 17.95
C TYR A 164 -25.56 -7.71 18.62
N GLY A 165 -24.80 -6.81 17.96
CA GLY A 165 -24.63 -5.44 18.46
C GLY A 165 -25.94 -4.67 18.42
N MET A 166 -26.61 -4.70 17.26
CA MET A 166 -27.89 -4.01 17.04
C MET A 166 -28.98 -4.44 18.04
N ILE A 167 -29.15 -5.76 18.29
CA ILE A 167 -30.18 -6.24 19.22
C ILE A 167 -29.86 -5.87 20.67
N VAL A 168 -28.57 -5.81 21.02
CA VAL A 168 -28.13 -5.35 22.36
C VAL A 168 -28.42 -3.85 22.54
N GLU A 169 -28.24 -3.04 21.50
CA GLU A 169 -28.67 -1.63 21.52
C GLU A 169 -30.19 -1.49 21.67
N LEU A 170 -31.01 -2.26 20.94
CA LEU A 170 -32.46 -2.26 21.12
C LEU A 170 -32.86 -2.64 22.55
N TYR A 171 -32.16 -3.61 23.16
CA TYR A 171 -32.36 -3.94 24.57
C TYR A 171 -31.96 -2.80 25.50
N MET A 172 -30.86 -2.09 25.22
CA MET A 172 -30.50 -0.90 25.99
C MET A 172 -31.58 0.18 25.91
N VAL A 173 -32.21 0.38 24.76
CA VAL A 173 -33.23 1.43 24.57
C VAL A 173 -34.59 1.02 25.13
N PHE A 174 -34.90 -0.27 25.24
CA PHE A 174 -36.21 -0.77 25.68
C PHE A 174 -36.73 -0.20 27.02
N PRO A 175 -35.95 -0.11 28.12
CA PRO A 175 -36.44 0.49 29.36
C PRO A 175 -36.87 1.96 29.22
N LEU A 176 -36.24 2.71 28.30
CA LEU A 176 -36.65 4.07 27.98
C LEU A 176 -37.97 4.07 27.20
N LEU A 177 -38.12 3.18 26.20
CA LEU A 177 -39.37 3.02 25.47
C LEU A 177 -40.53 2.65 26.39
N LEU A 178 -40.29 1.78 27.39
CA LEU A 178 -41.31 1.43 28.39
C LEU A 178 -41.70 2.63 29.25
N LYS A 179 -40.75 3.48 29.65
CA LYS A 179 -41.06 4.74 30.35
C LYS A 179 -41.87 5.70 29.47
N ILE A 180 -41.51 5.82 28.20
CA ILE A 180 -42.25 6.63 27.22
C ILE A 180 -43.67 6.09 27.06
N TYR A 181 -43.84 4.78 26.94
CA TYR A 181 -45.16 4.14 26.87
C TYR A 181 -45.98 4.36 28.15
N ASN A 182 -45.38 4.22 29.33
CA ASN A 182 -46.12 4.43 30.57
C ASN A 182 -46.53 5.90 30.77
N LYS A 183 -45.76 6.86 30.24
CA LYS A 183 -46.05 8.30 30.36
C LYS A 183 -46.98 8.82 29.26
N PHE A 184 -46.80 8.37 28.02
CA PHE A 184 -47.44 8.92 26.82
C PHE A 184 -48.21 7.86 26.01
N SER A 185 -48.40 6.66 26.57
CA SER A 185 -49.08 5.54 25.94
C SER A 185 -48.53 5.21 24.54
N ILE A 186 -49.41 4.71 23.67
CA ILE A 186 -49.11 4.40 22.27
C ILE A 186 -48.61 5.61 21.47
N VAL A 187 -49.09 6.81 21.80
CA VAL A 187 -48.70 8.06 21.11
C VAL A 187 -47.20 8.30 21.27
N GLY A 188 -46.65 8.14 22.47
CA GLY A 188 -45.21 8.29 22.70
C GLY A 188 -44.36 7.33 21.87
N LEU A 189 -44.82 6.08 21.71
CA LEU A 189 -44.11 5.09 20.89
C LEU A 189 -44.18 5.42 19.39
N ILE A 190 -45.35 5.82 18.89
CA ILE A 190 -45.52 6.23 17.49
C ILE A 190 -44.65 7.46 17.18
N THR A 191 -44.65 8.46 18.06
CA THR A 191 -43.79 9.65 17.92
C THR A 191 -42.31 9.25 17.91
N THR A 192 -41.89 8.30 18.74
CA THR A 192 -40.51 7.79 18.75
C THR A 192 -40.14 7.10 17.43
N ALA A 193 -41.04 6.29 16.87
CA ALA A 193 -40.84 5.68 15.55
C ALA A 193 -40.77 6.73 14.43
N ALA A 194 -41.63 7.76 14.48
CA ALA A 194 -41.62 8.86 13.53
C ALA A 194 -40.31 9.69 13.59
N ILE A 195 -39.78 9.94 14.79
CA ILE A 195 -38.48 10.58 14.99
C ILE A 195 -37.36 9.73 14.38
N SER A 196 -37.36 8.41 14.58
CA SER A 196 -36.40 7.49 13.96
C SER A 196 -36.44 7.60 12.42
N TYR A 197 -37.62 7.61 11.80
CA TYR A 197 -37.75 7.82 10.37
C TYR A 197 -37.24 9.19 9.91
N ALA A 198 -37.55 10.27 10.64
CA ALA A 198 -37.07 11.61 10.33
C ALA A 198 -35.53 11.68 10.35
N VAL A 199 -34.90 11.07 11.37
CA VAL A 199 -33.43 10.97 11.46
C VAL A 199 -32.86 10.19 10.28
N MET A 200 -33.47 9.06 9.91
CA MET A 200 -33.03 8.26 8.77
C MET A 200 -33.14 9.01 7.45
N LEU A 201 -34.24 9.73 7.21
CA LEU A 201 -34.45 10.51 5.98
C LEU A 201 -33.47 11.68 5.86
N ILE A 202 -33.17 12.38 6.97
CA ILE A 202 -32.30 13.56 6.94
C ILE A 202 -30.81 13.15 6.91
N TRP A 203 -30.41 12.12 7.66
CA TRP A 203 -28.99 11.78 7.89
C TRP A 203 -28.53 10.49 7.21
N GLY A 204 -29.43 9.70 6.63
CA GLY A 204 -29.10 8.37 6.09
C GLY A 204 -28.03 8.42 4.99
N ASN A 205 -28.12 9.39 4.09
CA ASN A 205 -27.14 9.58 3.02
C ASN A 205 -25.76 10.02 3.53
N LEU A 206 -25.68 10.65 4.70
CA LEU A 206 -24.41 11.03 5.32
C LEU A 206 -23.70 9.81 5.91
N LEU A 207 -24.45 8.90 6.55
CA LEU A 207 -23.91 7.65 7.08
C LEU A 207 -23.42 6.71 5.98
N LEU A 208 -24.15 6.62 4.85
CA LEU A 208 -23.73 5.79 3.72
C LEU A 208 -22.39 6.25 3.11
N LYS A 209 -22.06 7.55 3.17
CA LYS A 209 -20.76 8.08 2.67
C LYS A 209 -19.54 7.64 3.50
N ILE A 210 -19.77 7.08 4.69
CA ILE A 210 -18.72 6.57 5.58
C ILE A 210 -18.87 5.06 5.79
N ASP A 211 -19.37 4.32 4.79
CA ASP A 211 -19.53 2.86 4.81
C ASP A 211 -20.29 2.34 6.04
N ASN A 212 -21.36 3.04 6.43
CA ASN A 212 -22.21 2.69 7.57
C ASN A 212 -23.69 2.94 7.23
N SER A 213 -24.61 2.29 7.94
CA SER A 213 -26.06 2.38 7.71
C SER A 213 -26.81 2.42 9.03
N PHE A 214 -27.91 3.16 9.09
CA PHE A 214 -28.78 3.15 10.28
C PHE A 214 -29.35 1.77 10.60
N TYR A 215 -29.43 0.86 9.63
CA TYR A 215 -29.88 -0.52 9.85
C TYR A 215 -28.88 -1.39 10.59
N PHE A 216 -27.63 -0.95 10.71
CA PHE A 216 -26.63 -1.56 11.58
C PHE A 216 -26.83 -1.23 13.06
N HIS A 217 -27.62 -0.19 13.34
CA HIS A 217 -27.87 0.34 14.67
C HIS A 217 -29.34 0.16 15.05
N PHE A 218 -29.66 0.41 16.31
CA PHE A 218 -31.04 0.35 16.78
C PHE A 218 -31.97 1.32 16.03
N ILE A 219 -31.46 2.47 15.55
CA ILE A 219 -32.27 3.54 14.94
C ILE A 219 -33.04 3.02 13.71
N GLY A 220 -32.39 2.30 12.80
CA GLY A 220 -33.02 1.76 11.59
C GLY A 220 -34.07 0.68 11.88
N ASN A 221 -33.91 -0.03 12.99
CA ASN A 221 -34.75 -1.16 13.36
C ASN A 221 -35.81 -0.81 14.42
N LEU A 222 -35.77 0.42 14.95
CA LEU A 222 -36.64 0.91 16.01
C LEU A 222 -38.13 0.86 15.63
N PRO A 223 -38.56 1.22 14.40
CA PRO A 223 -39.98 1.14 14.02
C PRO A 223 -40.54 -0.29 14.08
N VAL A 224 -39.77 -1.28 13.62
CA VAL A 224 -40.17 -2.71 13.66
C VAL A 224 -40.22 -3.23 15.09
N PHE A 225 -39.25 -2.84 15.92
CA PHE A 225 -39.20 -3.21 17.32
C PHE A 225 -40.39 -2.62 18.10
N ILE A 226 -40.70 -1.34 17.87
CA ILE A 226 -41.87 -0.66 18.44
C ILE A 226 -43.16 -1.32 17.97
N PHE A 227 -43.26 -1.69 16.69
CA PHE A 227 -44.42 -2.42 16.19
C PHE A 227 -44.66 -3.72 16.98
N GLY A 228 -43.61 -4.46 17.31
CA GLY A 228 -43.68 -5.60 18.23
C GLY A 228 -44.24 -5.26 19.62
N ILE A 229 -43.79 -4.16 20.23
CA ILE A 229 -44.30 -3.65 21.52
C ILE A 229 -45.80 -3.32 21.41
N LEU A 230 -46.21 -2.64 20.33
CA LEU A 230 -47.60 -2.26 20.10
C LEU A 230 -48.50 -3.49 19.95
N LEU A 231 -48.05 -4.48 19.18
CA LEU A 231 -48.75 -5.77 19.01
C LEU A 231 -49.01 -6.46 20.36
N ALA A 232 -48.03 -6.47 21.26
CA ALA A 232 -48.18 -7.06 22.59
C ALA A 232 -49.09 -6.24 23.51
N SER A 233 -49.07 -4.91 23.38
CA SER A 233 -49.82 -4.00 24.27
C SER A 233 -51.34 -4.03 24.06
N GLN A 234 -51.80 -4.33 22.84
CA GLN A 234 -53.21 -4.22 22.45
C GLN A 234 -54.01 -5.53 22.57
N GLY A 235 -53.37 -6.67 22.87
CA GLY A 235 -54.02 -7.96 23.12
C GLY A 235 -54.63 -8.61 21.87
N GLU A 236 -55.72 -8.05 21.33
CA GLU A 236 -56.36 -8.47 20.08
C GLU A 236 -56.36 -7.33 19.06
N ILE A 237 -55.76 -7.58 17.89
CA ILE A 237 -55.71 -6.60 16.80
C ILE A 237 -56.47 -7.12 15.60
N LYS A 238 -57.48 -6.35 15.18
CA LYS A 238 -58.26 -6.62 13.98
C LYS A 238 -57.59 -5.96 12.77
N ILE A 239 -56.86 -6.76 11.99
CA ILE A 239 -56.20 -6.26 10.78
C ILE A 239 -57.21 -6.22 9.63
N LYS A 240 -57.54 -5.00 9.19
CA LYS A 240 -58.39 -4.77 8.01
C LYS A 240 -57.61 -4.99 6.71
N LYS A 241 -58.28 -5.46 5.65
CA LYS A 241 -57.66 -5.81 4.36
C LYS A 241 -56.84 -4.69 3.73
N TYR A 242 -57.30 -3.44 3.82
CA TYR A 242 -56.60 -2.31 3.21
C TYR A 242 -55.21 -2.07 3.81
N TRP A 243 -54.96 -2.42 5.08
CA TRP A 243 -53.62 -2.33 5.67
C TRP A 243 -52.62 -3.27 5.02
N VAL A 244 -53.08 -4.45 4.56
CA VAL A 244 -52.25 -5.38 3.79
C VAL A 244 -51.91 -4.79 2.42
N LEU A 245 -52.90 -4.18 1.75
CA LEU A 245 -52.68 -3.51 0.46
C LEU A 245 -51.73 -2.31 0.59
N ILE A 246 -51.87 -1.50 1.66
CA ILE A 246 -50.97 -0.39 1.96
C ILE A 246 -49.55 -0.90 2.21
N ALA A 247 -49.37 -1.97 2.99
CA ALA A 247 -48.05 -2.55 3.23
C ALA A 247 -47.40 -3.09 1.95
N ILE A 248 -48.18 -3.73 1.06
CA ILE A 248 -47.70 -4.17 -0.26
C ILE A 248 -47.27 -2.94 -1.09
N ALA A 249 -48.10 -1.90 -1.15
CA ALA A 249 -47.79 -0.68 -1.90
C ALA A 249 -46.53 0.02 -1.37
N ILE A 250 -46.38 0.15 -0.05
CA ILE A 250 -45.18 0.72 0.58
C ILE A 250 -43.95 -0.12 0.26
N PHE A 251 -44.05 -1.45 0.34
CA PHE A 251 -42.91 -2.32 0.05
C PHE A 251 -42.48 -2.25 -1.42
N ILE A 252 -43.44 -2.25 -2.35
CA ILE A 252 -43.15 -2.08 -3.78
C ILE A 252 -42.52 -0.71 -4.03
N PHE A 253 -43.12 0.36 -3.52
CA PHE A 253 -42.62 1.72 -3.71
C PHE A 253 -41.26 1.95 -3.04
N GLY A 254 -41.01 1.33 -1.89
CA GLY A 254 -39.72 1.36 -1.20
C GLY A 254 -38.61 0.60 -1.92
N ASN A 255 -38.96 -0.30 -2.85
CA ASN A 255 -38.01 -0.85 -3.81
C ASN A 255 -37.81 0.07 -5.03
N LEU A 256 -38.69 1.03 -5.30
CA LEU A 256 -38.54 1.93 -6.46
C LEU A 256 -37.94 3.30 -6.10
N ASN A 257 -37.91 3.66 -4.81
CA ASN A 257 -37.49 4.99 -4.37
C ASN A 257 -36.66 4.96 -3.07
N GLN A 258 -35.54 5.69 -3.08
CA GLN A 258 -34.58 5.75 -1.96
C GLN A 258 -35.17 6.29 -0.65
N ASN A 259 -36.08 7.27 -0.69
CA ASN A 259 -36.68 7.81 0.53
C ASN A 259 -37.75 6.85 1.06
N ALA A 260 -38.48 6.19 0.15
CA ALA A 260 -39.49 5.19 0.51
C ALA A 260 -38.88 3.89 1.05
N PHE A 261 -37.64 3.58 0.67
CA PHE A 261 -36.89 2.39 1.12
C PHE A 261 -36.90 2.23 2.64
N TYR A 262 -36.78 3.33 3.39
CA TYR A 262 -36.73 3.26 4.84
C TYR A 262 -37.99 2.63 5.47
N PHE A 263 -39.13 2.74 4.81
CA PHE A 263 -40.40 2.17 5.27
C PHE A 263 -40.56 0.69 4.92
N SER A 264 -39.72 0.14 4.03
CA SER A 264 -39.80 -1.24 3.53
C SER A 264 -39.69 -2.28 4.64
N HIS A 265 -38.78 -2.08 5.62
CA HIS A 265 -38.55 -3.03 6.71
C HIS A 265 -39.77 -3.21 7.63
N LEU A 266 -40.53 -2.14 7.88
CA LEU A 266 -41.77 -2.23 8.65
C LEU A 266 -42.89 -2.86 7.84
N SER A 267 -43.05 -2.48 6.56
CA SER A 267 -44.07 -3.06 5.70
C SER A 267 -43.86 -4.56 5.50
N ILE A 268 -42.62 -5.01 5.27
CA ILE A 268 -42.33 -6.43 5.08
C ILE A 268 -42.43 -7.21 6.38
N ALA A 269 -42.05 -6.65 7.54
CA ALA A 269 -42.27 -7.28 8.84
C ALA A 269 -43.76 -7.56 9.08
N PHE A 270 -44.61 -6.58 8.75
CA PHE A 270 -46.07 -6.73 8.82
C PHE A 270 -46.59 -7.80 7.87
N LEU A 271 -46.12 -7.83 6.62
CA LEU A 271 -46.52 -8.84 5.64
C LEU A 271 -46.05 -10.25 6.06
N LEU A 272 -44.80 -10.39 6.50
CA LEU A 272 -44.23 -11.66 6.97
C LEU A 272 -44.97 -12.20 8.19
N LEU A 273 -45.37 -11.34 9.13
CA LEU A 273 -46.24 -11.73 10.25
C LEU A 273 -47.55 -12.36 9.74
N ILE A 274 -48.25 -11.68 8.83
CA ILE A 274 -49.53 -12.16 8.28
C ILE A 274 -49.36 -13.45 7.49
N ILE A 275 -48.35 -13.51 6.63
CA ILE A 275 -48.06 -14.69 5.80
C ILE A 275 -47.73 -15.88 6.70
N SER A 276 -46.85 -15.69 7.68
CA SER A 276 -46.45 -16.75 8.62
C SER A 276 -47.63 -17.31 9.40
N LEU A 277 -48.54 -16.46 9.86
CA LEU A 277 -49.74 -16.90 10.59
C LEU A 277 -50.73 -17.65 9.68
N LYS A 278 -50.84 -17.28 8.40
CA LYS A 278 -51.64 -18.04 7.43
C LYS A 278 -50.99 -19.40 7.12
N LEU A 279 -49.69 -19.43 6.89
CA LEU A 279 -48.93 -20.67 6.66
C LEU A 279 -49.07 -21.61 7.87
N GLN A 280 -49.01 -21.07 9.09
CA GLN A 280 -49.21 -21.87 10.30
C GLN A 280 -50.58 -22.56 10.31
N LYS A 281 -51.65 -21.87 9.91
CA LYS A 281 -53.00 -22.45 9.82
C LYS A 281 -53.09 -23.52 8.73
N LEU A 282 -52.43 -23.32 7.59
CA LEU A 282 -52.38 -24.31 6.52
C LEU A 282 -51.63 -25.58 6.95
N PHE A 283 -50.49 -25.43 7.62
CA PHE A 283 -49.67 -26.55 8.08
C PHE A 283 -50.13 -27.17 9.40
N ILE A 284 -51.16 -26.63 10.06
CA ILE A 284 -51.63 -27.13 11.36
C ILE A 284 -52.10 -28.60 11.28
N ASN A 285 -52.62 -29.00 10.12
CA ASN A 285 -53.05 -30.38 9.83
C ASN A 285 -51.87 -31.28 9.39
N GLN A 286 -50.76 -30.69 8.93
CA GLN A 286 -49.53 -31.40 8.54
C GLN A 286 -48.56 -31.43 9.73
N ARG A 287 -48.84 -32.33 10.69
CA ARG A 287 -48.15 -32.37 11.99
C ARG A 287 -46.62 -32.37 11.84
N ILE A 288 -46.05 -33.15 10.93
CA ILE A 288 -44.58 -33.27 10.78
C ILE A 288 -43.93 -31.92 10.42
N ILE A 289 -44.41 -31.27 9.35
CA ILE A 289 -43.85 -29.99 8.86
C ILE A 289 -44.02 -28.89 9.90
N SER A 290 -45.21 -28.80 10.52
CA SER A 290 -45.45 -27.81 11.58
C SER A 290 -44.52 -28.00 12.78
N HIS A 291 -44.30 -29.24 13.24
CA HIS A 291 -43.38 -29.50 14.35
C HIS A 291 -41.93 -29.20 13.97
N LEU A 292 -41.50 -29.52 12.74
CA LEU A 292 -40.15 -29.24 12.27
C LEU A 292 -39.86 -27.73 12.21
N ILE A 293 -40.77 -26.91 11.68
CA ILE A 293 -40.60 -25.45 11.65
C ILE A 293 -40.55 -24.87 13.06
N VAL A 294 -41.44 -25.32 13.97
CA VAL A 294 -41.41 -24.90 15.38
C VAL A 294 -40.08 -25.26 16.04
N PHE A 295 -39.59 -26.49 15.82
CA PHE A 295 -38.31 -26.96 16.35
C PHE A 295 -37.14 -26.12 15.84
N ILE A 296 -37.07 -25.85 14.53
CA ILE A 296 -36.06 -24.96 13.94
C ILE A 296 -36.13 -23.57 14.59
N GLY A 297 -37.34 -23.07 14.86
CA GLY A 297 -37.57 -21.83 15.59
C GLY A 297 -37.03 -21.83 17.02
N GLU A 298 -37.15 -22.94 17.75
CA GLU A 298 -36.61 -23.10 19.10
C GLU A 298 -35.09 -23.00 19.14
N ILE A 299 -34.41 -23.56 18.13
CA ILE A 299 -32.94 -23.56 18.02
C ILE A 299 -32.39 -22.42 17.16
N SER A 300 -33.25 -21.54 16.65
CA SER A 300 -32.91 -20.47 15.70
C SER A 300 -31.71 -19.61 16.11
N MET A 301 -31.57 -19.32 17.41
CA MET A 301 -30.46 -18.56 17.95
C MET A 301 -29.09 -19.24 17.75
N TYR A 302 -29.05 -20.58 17.85
CA TYR A 302 -27.84 -21.37 17.65
C TYR A 302 -27.51 -21.47 16.16
N ILE A 303 -28.53 -21.67 15.32
CA ILE A 303 -28.38 -21.65 13.85
C ILE A 303 -27.85 -20.29 13.40
N PHE A 304 -28.44 -19.19 13.88
CA PHE A 304 -28.01 -17.83 13.55
C PHE A 304 -26.53 -17.60 13.88
N ALA A 305 -26.06 -18.12 15.02
CA ALA A 305 -24.68 -17.97 15.46
C ALA A 305 -23.65 -18.55 14.47
N ILE A 306 -23.98 -19.64 13.76
CA ILE A 306 -22.99 -20.44 13.02
C ILE A 306 -23.25 -20.56 11.52
N HIS A 307 -24.50 -20.41 11.04
CA HIS A 307 -24.84 -20.67 9.63
C HIS A 307 -23.97 -19.88 8.66
N GLY A 308 -23.63 -18.62 9.01
CA GLY A 308 -22.74 -17.80 8.20
C GLY A 308 -21.35 -18.42 8.05
N VAL A 309 -20.79 -19.03 9.09
CA VAL A 309 -19.47 -19.67 9.01
C VAL A 309 -19.50 -20.93 8.15
N LEU A 310 -20.58 -21.71 8.25
CA LEU A 310 -20.66 -23.05 7.67
C LEU A 310 -20.99 -23.08 6.17
N ARG A 311 -21.30 -21.95 5.55
CA ARG A 311 -21.80 -21.90 4.17
C ARG A 311 -20.73 -22.16 3.11
N GLN A 312 -19.49 -21.76 3.36
CA GLN A 312 -18.43 -21.71 2.33
C GLN A 312 -18.21 -23.04 1.59
N PRO A 313 -18.05 -24.20 2.28
CA PRO A 313 -17.84 -25.47 1.58
C PRO A 313 -18.99 -25.85 0.65
N PHE A 314 -20.23 -25.48 1.00
CA PHE A 314 -21.41 -25.78 0.20
C PHE A 314 -21.54 -24.84 -1.00
N ILE A 315 -21.10 -23.59 -0.87
CA ILE A 315 -21.03 -22.64 -1.99
C ILE A 315 -20.00 -23.12 -3.01
N GLU A 316 -18.79 -23.48 -2.55
CA GLU A 316 -17.72 -24.01 -3.42
C GLU A 316 -18.16 -25.27 -4.17
N LEU A 317 -18.96 -26.13 -3.54
CA LEU A 317 -19.52 -27.32 -4.20
C LEU A 317 -20.64 -26.96 -5.19
N ALA A 318 -21.48 -25.97 -4.87
CA ALA A 318 -22.54 -25.52 -5.76
C ALA A 318 -21.98 -24.85 -7.03
N ASP A 319 -20.92 -24.06 -6.90
CA ASP A 319 -20.29 -23.34 -8.02
C ASP A 319 -19.52 -24.25 -9.00
N LYS A 320 -19.17 -25.47 -8.59
CA LYS A 320 -18.59 -26.48 -9.50
C LYS A 320 -19.57 -26.97 -10.57
N VAL A 321 -20.88 -26.82 -10.36
CA VAL A 321 -21.90 -27.26 -11.32
C VAL A 321 -22.20 -26.14 -12.31
N THR A 322 -21.64 -26.24 -13.52
CA THR A 322 -21.76 -25.21 -14.57
C THR A 322 -22.89 -25.45 -15.56
N ASN A 323 -23.50 -26.65 -15.57
CA ASN A 323 -24.58 -26.97 -16.52
C ASN A 323 -25.87 -26.20 -16.15
N PRO A 324 -26.35 -25.27 -17.00
CA PRO A 324 -27.46 -24.38 -16.68
C PRO A 324 -28.81 -25.10 -16.47
N ALA A 325 -29.00 -26.30 -17.03
CA ALA A 325 -30.23 -27.07 -16.84
C ALA A 325 -30.28 -27.78 -15.46
N ILE A 326 -29.12 -28.11 -14.89
CA ILE A 326 -29.00 -28.88 -13.64
C ILE A 326 -28.69 -27.95 -12.46
N ARG A 327 -27.99 -26.84 -12.73
CA ARG A 327 -27.51 -25.87 -11.75
C ARG A 327 -28.57 -25.40 -10.75
N PRO A 328 -29.80 -24.99 -11.16
CA PRO A 328 -30.82 -24.54 -10.22
C PRO A 328 -31.20 -25.63 -9.21
N PHE A 329 -31.26 -26.88 -9.65
CA PHE A 329 -31.59 -28.01 -8.78
C PHE A 329 -30.43 -28.36 -7.85
N SER A 330 -29.19 -28.30 -8.33
CA SER A 330 -28.01 -28.57 -7.50
C SER A 330 -27.78 -27.48 -6.45
N THR A 331 -28.01 -26.20 -6.78
CA THR A 331 -27.87 -25.10 -5.81
C THR A 331 -28.92 -25.22 -4.71
N ILE A 332 -30.17 -25.55 -5.05
CA ILE A 332 -31.23 -25.84 -4.07
C ILE A 332 -30.87 -27.05 -3.20
N ALA A 333 -30.38 -28.14 -3.78
CA ALA A 333 -29.97 -29.33 -3.04
C ALA A 333 -28.82 -29.00 -2.06
N MET A 334 -27.81 -28.26 -2.50
CA MET A 334 -26.69 -27.81 -1.66
C MET A 334 -27.17 -26.88 -0.54
N ALA A 335 -28.13 -25.99 -0.83
CA ALA A 335 -28.73 -25.12 0.18
C ALA A 335 -29.45 -25.93 1.28
N ILE A 336 -30.19 -26.98 0.90
CA ILE A 336 -30.88 -27.87 1.85
C ILE A 336 -29.85 -28.63 2.71
N LEU A 337 -28.78 -29.16 2.09
CA LEU A 337 -27.69 -29.84 2.80
C LEU A 337 -26.98 -28.89 3.78
N PHE A 338 -26.70 -27.65 3.34
CA PHE A 338 -26.13 -26.60 4.16
C PHE A 338 -27.01 -26.30 5.39
N VAL A 339 -28.32 -26.14 5.21
CA VAL A 339 -29.24 -25.88 6.33
C VAL A 339 -29.31 -27.08 7.27
N ALA A 340 -29.35 -28.31 6.74
CA ALA A 340 -29.34 -29.53 7.55
C ALA A 340 -28.05 -29.65 8.38
N PHE A 341 -26.89 -29.36 7.76
CA PHE A 341 -25.61 -29.34 8.45
C PHE A 341 -25.54 -28.24 9.51
N SER A 342 -26.05 -27.05 9.20
CA SER A 342 -26.16 -25.95 10.17
C SER A 342 -27.04 -26.31 11.36
N ILE A 343 -28.15 -27.02 11.15
CA ILE A 343 -28.99 -27.54 12.23
C ILE A 343 -28.21 -28.52 13.11
N MET A 344 -27.46 -29.46 12.50
CA MET A 344 -26.65 -30.43 13.24
C MET A 344 -25.62 -29.76 14.14
N ILE A 345 -24.82 -28.84 13.61
CA ILE A 345 -23.82 -28.11 14.40
C ILE A 345 -24.49 -27.21 15.45
N ALA A 346 -25.66 -26.63 15.14
CA ALA A 346 -26.42 -25.83 16.10
C ALA A 346 -26.91 -26.65 17.31
N LEU A 347 -27.20 -27.94 17.12
CA LEU A 347 -27.55 -28.85 18.22
C LEU A 347 -26.34 -29.16 19.11
N ILE A 348 -25.15 -29.34 18.53
CA ILE A 348 -23.90 -29.48 19.28
C ILE A 348 -23.62 -28.22 20.09
N LEU A 349 -23.76 -27.05 19.47
CA LEU A 349 -23.59 -25.76 20.13
C LEU A 349 -24.59 -25.57 21.27
N ARG A 350 -25.87 -25.92 21.05
CA ARG A 350 -26.91 -25.92 22.09
C ARG A 350 -26.51 -26.80 23.27
N TRP A 351 -26.04 -28.01 23.00
CA TRP A 351 -25.60 -28.95 24.03
C TRP A 351 -24.43 -28.40 24.85
N LEU A 352 -23.39 -27.85 24.21
CA LEU A 352 -22.25 -27.21 24.87
C LEU A 352 -22.66 -26.04 25.77
N VAL A 353 -23.49 -25.14 25.23
CA VAL A 353 -24.00 -23.98 25.96
C VAL A 353 -24.85 -24.40 27.16
N GLN A 354 -25.71 -25.41 27.01
CA GLN A 354 -26.53 -25.92 28.10
C GLN A 354 -25.67 -26.54 29.21
N LYS A 355 -24.63 -27.31 28.86
CA LYS A 355 -23.69 -27.89 29.83
C LYS A 355 -22.93 -26.81 30.61
N TYR A 356 -22.51 -25.74 29.93
CA TYR A 356 -21.87 -24.58 30.55
C TYR A 356 -22.80 -23.82 31.50
N ILE A 357 -24.04 -23.53 31.08
CA ILE A 357 -25.03 -22.85 31.91
C ILE A 357 -25.37 -23.70 33.15
N PHE A 358 -25.49 -25.02 32.99
CA PHE A 358 -25.75 -25.95 34.09
C PHE A 358 -24.60 -25.95 35.12
N SER A 359 -23.33 -25.91 34.68
CA SER A 359 -22.18 -25.85 35.60
C SER A 359 -22.08 -24.53 36.37
N ILE A 360 -22.54 -23.42 35.78
CA ILE A 360 -22.58 -22.10 36.43
C ILE A 360 -23.74 -21.99 37.43
N ASN A 361 -24.92 -22.50 37.08
CA ASN A 361 -26.08 -22.45 37.98
C ASN A 361 -25.87 -23.26 39.27
N TYR A 362 -24.98 -24.25 39.26
CA TYR A 362 -24.55 -24.98 40.47
C TYR A 362 -23.63 -24.16 41.41
N LYS A 363 -23.11 -23.01 40.96
CA LYS A 363 -22.12 -22.18 41.68
C LYS A 363 -22.59 -20.75 42.01
N LEU A 364 -23.84 -20.39 41.75
CA LEU A 364 -24.32 -19.02 41.88
C LEU A 364 -24.88 -18.69 43.27
N ASN A 365 -23.97 -18.45 44.22
CA ASN A 365 -24.26 -17.74 45.48
C ASN A 365 -23.78 -16.27 45.40
N PHE A 366 -24.29 -15.43 46.31
CA PHE A 366 -24.20 -13.96 46.43
C PHE A 366 -22.84 -13.24 46.15
N GLU A 367 -21.73 -13.94 45.94
CA GLU A 367 -20.39 -13.37 45.76
C GLU A 367 -20.19 -12.54 44.47
N LYS A 368 -20.91 -12.86 43.38
CA LYS A 368 -20.78 -12.10 42.11
C LYS A 368 -21.20 -10.64 42.22
N PHE A 369 -22.06 -10.29 43.18
CA PHE A 369 -22.46 -8.89 43.40
C PHE A 369 -21.31 -8.05 44.01
N LYS A 370 -20.50 -8.66 44.89
CA LYS A 370 -19.29 -8.03 45.44
C LYS A 370 -18.19 -7.89 44.38
N VAL A 371 -18.00 -8.88 43.52
CA VAL A 371 -17.03 -8.83 42.41
C VAL A 371 -17.41 -7.74 41.39
N ALA A 372 -18.69 -7.65 41.02
CA ALA A 372 -19.17 -6.63 40.10
C ALA A 372 -19.11 -5.21 40.67
N ASN A 373 -19.14 -5.05 42.01
CA ASN A 373 -18.93 -3.77 42.67
C ASN A 373 -17.44 -3.39 42.74
N ARG A 374 -16.55 -4.37 43.02
CA ARG A 374 -15.09 -4.18 42.98
C ARG A 374 -14.59 -3.80 41.58
N PHE A 375 -15.12 -4.47 40.55
CA PHE A 375 -14.84 -4.12 39.15
C PHE A 375 -15.26 -2.68 38.86
N TRP A 376 -16.48 -2.29 39.22
CA TRP A 376 -17.01 -0.95 38.95
C TRP A 376 -16.19 0.15 39.63
N LEU A 377 -15.76 -0.08 40.88
CA LEU A 377 -14.89 0.84 41.60
C LEU A 377 -13.50 0.96 40.95
N LYS A 378 -12.88 -0.15 40.54
CA LYS A 378 -11.61 -0.13 39.80
C LYS A 378 -11.75 0.57 38.45
N PHE A 379 -12.84 0.31 37.74
CA PHE A 379 -13.16 0.92 36.46
C PHE A 379 -13.35 2.44 36.59
N LEU A 380 -14.14 2.90 37.57
CA LEU A 380 -14.33 4.33 37.82
C LEU A 380 -13.03 5.02 38.26
N HIS A 381 -12.24 4.38 39.12
CA HIS A 381 -10.95 4.92 39.55
C HIS A 381 -9.97 5.07 38.38
N PHE A 382 -9.86 4.04 37.54
CA PHE A 382 -9.04 4.10 36.33
C PHE A 382 -9.58 5.14 35.34
N SER A 383 -10.89 5.15 35.08
CA SER A 383 -11.53 6.09 34.15
C SER A 383 -11.32 7.54 34.59
N ASN A 384 -11.42 7.82 35.89
CA ASN A 384 -11.12 9.14 36.45
C ASN A 384 -9.68 9.56 36.13
N ARG A 385 -8.70 8.70 36.42
CA ARG A 385 -7.28 8.98 36.13
C ARG A 385 -7.01 9.13 34.65
N PHE A 386 -7.58 8.25 33.83
CA PHE A 386 -7.47 8.29 32.38
C PHE A 386 -8.00 9.60 31.78
N ILE A 387 -9.19 10.03 32.18
CA ILE A 387 -9.82 11.27 31.70
C ILE A 387 -9.00 12.49 32.09
N ILE A 388 -8.56 12.59 33.35
CA ILE A 388 -7.75 13.73 33.83
C ILE A 388 -6.44 13.82 33.04
N ILE A 389 -5.72 12.70 32.89
CA ILE A 389 -4.46 12.66 32.14
C ILE A 389 -4.71 12.98 30.66
N SER A 390 -5.80 12.48 30.06
CA SER A 390 -6.18 12.77 28.66
C SER A 390 -6.43 14.26 28.44
N ILE A 391 -7.17 14.91 29.33
CA ILE A 391 -7.45 16.35 29.24
C ILE A 391 -6.16 17.17 29.35
N LEU A 392 -5.29 16.81 30.31
CA LEU A 392 -3.99 17.46 30.45
C LEU A 392 -3.11 17.26 29.21
N LEU A 393 -3.19 16.09 28.57
CA LEU A 393 -2.43 15.78 27.36
C LEU A 393 -2.94 16.61 26.17
N LEU A 394 -4.26 16.66 25.95
CA LEU A 394 -4.86 17.49 24.90
C LEU A 394 -4.49 18.97 25.08
N PHE A 395 -4.47 19.45 26.32
CA PHE A 395 -4.02 20.82 26.62
C PHE A 395 -2.51 21.01 26.34
N CYS A 396 -1.67 20.02 26.67
CA CYS A 396 -0.25 20.03 26.36
C CYS A 396 0.00 20.07 24.84
N LEU A 397 -0.67 19.20 24.07
CA LEU A 397 -0.56 19.14 22.61
C LEU A 397 -1.07 20.43 21.94
N PHE A 398 -2.14 21.03 22.47
CA PHE A 398 -2.62 22.34 22.07
C PHE A 398 -1.53 23.42 22.22
N ILE A 399 -0.85 23.50 23.37
CA ILE A 399 0.25 24.49 23.57
C ILE A 399 1.41 24.20 22.61
N ILE A 400 1.78 22.93 22.42
CA ILE A 400 2.86 22.52 21.49
C ILE A 400 2.55 23.02 20.07
N LYS A 401 1.30 22.95 19.61
CA LYS A 401 0.87 23.45 18.29
C LYS A 401 1.10 24.96 18.11
N PHE A 402 0.86 25.76 19.14
CA PHE A 402 1.13 27.21 19.08
C PHE A 402 2.62 27.53 19.07
N ILE A 403 3.42 26.76 19.82
CA ILE A 403 4.88 26.90 19.80
C ILE A 403 5.45 26.51 18.44
N GLU A 404 4.95 25.42 17.86
CA GLU A 404 5.26 25.04 16.49
C GLU A 404 4.97 26.21 15.52
N TYR A 405 3.81 26.87 15.64
CA TYR A 405 3.49 28.04 14.82
C TYR A 405 4.51 29.17 14.98
N PHE A 406 4.89 29.54 16.20
CA PHE A 406 5.88 30.61 16.41
C PHE A 406 7.24 30.25 15.81
N TYR A 407 7.67 28.99 15.90
CA TYR A 407 8.93 28.56 15.27
C TYR A 407 8.86 28.56 13.75
N ILE A 408 7.75 28.11 13.15
CA ILE A 408 7.57 28.13 11.70
C ILE A 408 7.61 29.57 11.19
N VAL A 409 6.85 30.48 11.80
CA VAL A 409 6.79 31.89 11.37
C VAL A 409 8.14 32.59 11.56
N ALA A 410 8.87 32.29 12.64
CA ALA A 410 10.19 32.86 12.89
C ALA A 410 11.26 32.37 11.90
N ASN A 411 11.26 31.08 11.57
CA ASN A 411 12.26 30.47 10.70
C ASN A 411 11.93 30.64 9.20
N HIS A 412 10.65 30.78 8.85
CA HIS A 412 10.16 30.80 7.47
C HIS A 412 9.16 31.96 7.23
N PRO A 413 9.62 33.22 7.24
CA PRO A 413 8.76 34.41 7.22
C PRO A 413 7.97 34.60 5.91
N LEU A 414 8.30 33.86 4.85
CA LEU A 414 7.64 33.94 3.54
C LEU A 414 6.43 33.01 3.40
N ILE A 415 6.19 32.12 4.37
CA ILE A 415 5.03 31.21 4.34
C ILE A 415 3.80 31.95 4.82
N GLU A 416 2.71 31.90 4.05
CA GLU A 416 1.39 32.38 4.46
C GLU A 416 0.77 31.45 5.52
N TYR A 417 1.35 31.43 6.73
CA TYR A 417 0.82 30.70 7.89
C TYR A 417 0.29 31.68 8.93
N SER A 418 -1.03 31.88 8.94
CA SER A 418 -1.68 32.86 9.80
C SER A 418 -2.04 32.30 11.18
N LEU A 419 -2.16 33.19 12.17
CA LEU A 419 -2.68 32.84 13.50
C LEU A 419 -4.11 32.25 13.42
N LYS A 420 -4.91 32.71 12.45
CA LYS A 420 -6.26 32.16 12.21
C LYS A 420 -6.20 30.70 11.75
N SER A 421 -5.29 30.35 10.85
CA SER A 421 -5.14 28.96 10.37
C SER A 421 -4.69 28.01 11.45
N VAL A 422 -3.67 28.36 12.26
CA VAL A 422 -3.24 27.48 13.37
C VAL A 422 -4.36 27.30 14.39
N THR A 423 -5.16 28.33 14.65
CA THR A 423 -6.29 28.23 15.59
C THR A 423 -7.34 27.25 15.08
N ILE A 424 -7.75 27.35 13.81
CA ILE A 424 -8.70 26.41 13.19
C ILE A 424 -8.17 24.98 13.26
N SER A 425 -6.89 24.79 12.95
CA SER A 425 -6.24 23.47 12.98
C SER A 425 -6.15 22.91 14.39
N ALA A 426 -5.80 23.72 15.39
CA ALA A 426 -5.78 23.31 16.79
C ALA A 426 -7.17 22.86 17.28
N PHE A 427 -8.25 23.53 16.86
CA PHE A 427 -9.62 23.10 17.17
C PHE A 427 -10.04 21.80 16.47
N ARG A 428 -9.43 21.44 15.34
CA ARG A 428 -9.62 20.15 14.67
C ARG A 428 -8.76 19.04 15.28
N ASP A 429 -7.54 19.38 15.68
CA ASP A 429 -6.60 18.44 16.28
C ASP A 429 -7.10 17.90 17.63
N ILE A 430 -7.73 18.73 18.47
CA ILE A 430 -8.28 18.30 19.79
C ILE A 430 -9.27 17.13 19.69
N PRO A 431 -10.40 17.21 18.93
CA PRO A 431 -11.33 16.09 18.82
C PRO A 431 -10.72 14.90 18.07
N LEU A 432 -9.77 15.15 17.16
CA LEU A 432 -9.03 14.09 16.49
C LEU A 432 -8.17 13.28 17.46
N GLU A 433 -7.28 13.94 18.22
CA GLU A 433 -6.46 13.32 19.25
C GLU A 433 -7.33 12.66 20.33
N GLY A 434 -8.42 13.30 20.73
CA GLY A 434 -9.41 12.75 21.65
C GLY A 434 -10.03 11.45 21.16
N SER A 435 -10.28 11.32 19.85
CA SER A 435 -10.78 10.08 19.24
C SER A 435 -9.76 8.93 19.31
N TYR A 436 -8.47 9.20 19.11
CA TYR A 436 -7.41 8.19 19.26
C TYR A 436 -7.24 7.75 20.72
N LEU A 437 -7.31 8.70 21.67
CA LEU A 437 -7.33 8.37 23.10
C LEU A 437 -8.56 7.50 23.45
N ALA A 438 -9.72 7.82 22.89
CA ALA A 438 -10.93 7.03 23.07
C ALA A 438 -10.80 5.60 22.53
N MET A 439 -10.13 5.40 21.39
CA MET A 439 -9.88 4.06 20.82
C MET A 439 -8.96 3.20 21.69
N ILE A 440 -8.02 3.79 22.43
CA ILE A 440 -7.07 3.06 23.30
C ILE A 440 -7.72 2.70 24.65
N PHE A 441 -8.71 3.47 25.10
CA PHE A 441 -9.36 3.28 26.40
C PHE A 441 -9.85 1.84 26.66
N PRO A 442 -10.59 1.16 25.75
CA PRO A 442 -11.04 -0.23 25.97
C PRO A 442 -9.88 -1.21 26.20
N LEU A 443 -8.75 -1.04 25.51
CA LEU A 443 -7.57 -1.89 25.66
C LEU A 443 -6.97 -1.73 27.07
N LEU A 444 -6.91 -0.48 27.58
CA LEU A 444 -6.39 -0.19 28.91
C LEU A 444 -7.32 -0.65 30.03
N VAL A 445 -8.64 -0.67 29.79
CA VAL A 445 -9.63 -1.18 30.75
C VAL A 445 -9.34 -2.63 31.11
N ILE A 446 -8.88 -3.46 30.16
CA ILE A 446 -8.51 -4.87 30.41
C ILE A 446 -7.45 -4.96 31.54
N PHE A 447 -6.41 -4.13 31.49
CA PHE A 447 -5.38 -4.07 32.53
C PHE A 447 -5.89 -3.43 33.82
N ALA A 448 -6.84 -2.49 33.74
CA ALA A 448 -7.41 -1.81 34.89
C ALA A 448 -8.22 -2.77 35.79
N VAL A 449 -8.83 -3.81 35.21
CA VAL A 449 -9.52 -4.88 35.95
C VAL A 449 -8.57 -5.60 36.90
N ILE A 450 -7.34 -5.86 36.43
CA ILE A 450 -6.27 -6.49 37.21
C ILE A 450 -5.84 -5.52 38.31
N LYS A 451 -5.19 -4.41 37.92
CA LYS A 451 -4.75 -3.32 38.82
C LYS A 451 -4.79 -1.97 38.09
N PRO A 452 -5.59 -0.99 38.55
CA PRO A 452 -5.67 0.34 37.94
C PRO A 452 -4.33 1.06 37.82
N LYS A 453 -3.42 0.86 38.79
CA LYS A 453 -2.07 1.45 38.78
C LYS A 453 -1.22 0.92 37.61
N ILE A 454 -1.36 -0.36 37.25
CA ILE A 454 -0.64 -0.93 36.11
C ILE A 454 -1.16 -0.31 34.80
N ALA A 455 -2.48 -0.24 34.62
CA ALA A 455 -3.08 0.40 33.44
C ALA A 455 -2.68 1.88 33.32
N THR A 456 -2.62 2.60 34.45
CA THR A 456 -2.17 4.00 34.47
C THR A 456 -0.70 4.12 34.06
N ASN A 457 0.18 3.23 34.52
CA ASN A 457 1.59 3.25 34.15
C ASN A 457 1.81 2.91 32.67
N ILE A 458 1.07 1.92 32.14
CA ILE A 458 1.08 1.58 30.71
C ILE A 458 0.64 2.80 29.88
N TYR A 459 -0.44 3.47 30.33
CA TYR A 459 -0.93 4.67 29.66
C TYR A 459 0.11 5.81 29.69
N LEU A 460 0.76 6.06 30.82
CA LEU A 460 1.82 7.07 30.91
C LEU A 460 3.01 6.74 30.01
N ALA A 461 3.43 5.49 29.92
CA ALA A 461 4.50 5.06 29.02
C ALA A 461 4.12 5.30 27.55
N PHE A 462 2.87 5.00 27.17
CA PHE A 462 2.32 5.30 25.86
C PHE A 462 2.36 6.81 25.56
N ILE A 463 1.93 7.66 26.50
CA ILE A 463 1.96 9.12 26.33
C ILE A 463 3.38 9.65 26.16
N ILE A 464 4.36 9.13 26.92
CA ILE A 464 5.76 9.51 26.77
C ILE A 464 6.24 9.19 25.34
N SER A 465 5.94 7.99 24.85
CA SER A 465 6.29 7.59 23.48
C SER A 465 5.66 8.50 22.43
N VAL A 466 4.39 8.87 22.60
CA VAL A 466 3.68 9.80 21.71
C VAL A 466 4.33 11.19 21.72
N LEU A 467 4.62 11.76 22.89
CA LEU A 467 5.22 13.10 23.01
C LEU A 467 6.62 13.16 22.40
N VAL A 468 7.46 12.14 22.64
CA VAL A 468 8.81 12.05 22.04
C VAL A 468 8.72 11.95 20.52
N SER A 469 7.83 11.10 20.01
CA SER A 469 7.62 10.94 18.57
C SER A 469 7.10 12.23 17.94
N TYR A 470 6.17 12.91 18.60
CA TYR A 470 5.56 14.13 18.10
C TYR A 470 6.59 15.28 17.98
N ILE A 471 7.45 15.44 19.00
CA ILE A 471 8.55 16.42 18.92
C ILE A 471 9.49 16.09 17.78
N ALA A 472 9.93 14.83 17.64
CA ALA A 472 10.83 14.44 16.55
C ALA A 472 10.25 14.79 15.17
N LEU A 473 8.95 14.56 14.97
CA LEU A 473 8.25 14.90 13.74
C LEU A 473 8.15 16.42 13.51
N ILE A 474 7.89 17.21 14.54
CA ILE A 474 7.86 18.68 14.45
C ILE A 474 9.25 19.24 14.12
N GLN A 475 10.31 18.69 14.73
CA GLN A 475 11.68 19.13 14.49
C GLN A 475 12.10 18.89 13.03
N TYR A 476 11.81 17.69 12.52
CA TYR A 476 11.99 17.37 11.10
C TYR A 476 11.19 18.34 10.23
N PHE A 477 9.90 18.54 10.54
CA PHE A 477 9.03 19.42 9.79
C PHE A 477 9.52 20.88 9.74
N ASN A 478 9.99 21.42 10.87
CA ASN A 478 10.52 22.79 10.93
C ASN A 478 11.76 22.99 10.05
N MET A 479 12.53 21.93 9.79
CA MET A 479 13.71 21.97 8.93
C MET A 479 13.33 21.84 7.45
N THR A 480 12.39 20.95 7.11
CA THR A 480 12.09 20.56 5.73
C THR A 480 10.83 21.18 5.14
N LEU A 481 9.94 21.73 5.99
CA LEU A 481 8.55 22.15 5.67
C LEU A 481 7.66 21.03 5.10
N VAL A 482 8.08 19.79 5.33
CA VAL A 482 7.56 18.58 4.70
C VAL A 482 7.35 17.53 5.82
N PRO A 483 6.11 17.09 6.15
CA PRO A 483 5.88 16.28 7.35
C PRO A 483 6.36 14.84 7.16
N LEU A 484 7.23 14.29 8.00
CA LEU A 484 7.81 12.96 7.78
C LEU A 484 6.77 11.89 7.39
N ASN A 485 7.11 11.06 6.41
CA ASN A 485 6.25 10.04 5.78
C ASN A 485 7.00 8.69 5.64
N GLU A 486 6.49 7.78 4.80
CA GLU A 486 7.00 6.43 4.54
C GLU A 486 8.43 6.44 4.00
N PHE A 487 8.88 7.60 3.53
CA PHE A 487 10.25 7.85 3.10
C PHE A 487 11.31 7.53 4.16
N ILE A 488 10.95 7.48 5.46
CA ILE A 488 11.89 7.00 6.48
C ILE A 488 12.43 5.59 6.18
N PHE A 489 11.68 4.75 5.48
CA PHE A 489 12.09 3.39 5.12
C PHE A 489 13.07 3.33 3.94
N THR A 490 13.29 4.42 3.22
CA THR A 490 14.29 4.47 2.14
C THR A 490 15.67 4.90 2.64
N PHE A 491 15.79 5.36 3.89
CA PHE A 491 17.09 5.69 4.45
C PHE A 491 17.78 4.45 5.01
N THR A 492 19.08 4.35 4.73
CA THR A 492 19.96 3.47 5.51
C THR A 492 20.05 3.95 6.97
N PHE A 493 20.38 3.04 7.89
CA PHE A 493 20.53 3.39 9.30
C PHE A 493 21.54 4.54 9.53
N SER A 494 22.62 4.59 8.75
CA SER A 494 23.59 5.70 8.77
C SER A 494 22.98 7.03 8.32
N GLY A 495 22.16 7.01 7.26
CA GLY A 495 21.45 8.20 6.78
C GLY A 495 20.46 8.75 7.81
N ILE A 496 19.75 7.86 8.52
CA ILE A 496 18.85 8.26 9.62
C ILE A 496 19.65 8.95 10.74
N LEU A 497 20.83 8.43 11.10
CA LEU A 497 21.67 9.04 12.13
C LEU A 497 22.21 10.42 11.74
N GLU A 498 22.59 10.62 10.47
CA GLU A 498 23.02 11.93 9.96
C GLU A 498 21.87 12.94 9.93
N LEU A 499 20.67 12.50 9.53
CA LEU A 499 19.45 13.31 9.59
C LEU A 499 19.17 13.77 11.04
N ILE A 500 19.23 12.85 12.01
CA ILE A 500 19.02 13.17 13.43
C ILE A 500 20.07 14.17 13.94
N LYS A 501 21.35 13.99 13.61
CA LYS A 501 22.42 14.92 14.03
C LYS A 501 22.19 16.34 13.48
N THR A 502 21.78 16.43 12.21
CA THR A 502 21.48 17.70 11.55
C THR A 502 20.31 18.41 12.26
N ILE A 503 19.24 17.68 12.56
CA ILE A 503 18.06 18.20 13.27
C ILE A 503 18.42 18.76 14.66
N ILE A 504 19.19 18.01 15.45
CA ILE A 504 19.58 18.42 16.82
C ILE A 504 20.42 19.70 16.79
N SER A 505 21.31 19.85 15.81
CA SER A 505 22.21 21.01 15.72
C SER A 505 21.50 22.33 15.36
N PHE A 506 20.42 22.25 14.57
CA PHE A 506 19.76 23.43 14.01
C PHE A 506 18.74 24.09 14.97
N GLN A 507 18.25 23.38 16.00
CA GLN A 507 17.03 23.79 16.72
C GLN A 507 17.07 23.62 18.27
N ALA A 508 18.23 23.78 18.91
CA ALA A 508 18.40 23.59 20.36
C ALA A 508 17.39 24.37 21.24
N ILE A 509 17.03 25.61 20.86
CA ILE A 509 16.08 26.45 21.61
C ILE A 509 14.66 25.83 21.63
N SER A 510 14.23 25.26 20.50
CA SER A 510 12.90 24.64 20.41
C SER A 510 12.82 23.37 21.26
N ILE A 511 13.89 22.57 21.32
CA ILE A 511 13.97 21.38 22.18
C ILE A 511 13.81 21.77 23.65
N ILE A 512 14.44 22.86 24.09
CA ILE A 512 14.29 23.36 25.46
C ILE A 512 12.84 23.79 25.75
N SER A 513 12.20 24.49 24.81
CA SER A 513 10.80 24.94 24.97
C SER A 513 9.81 23.78 25.09
N TYR A 514 9.96 22.73 24.26
CA TYR A 514 9.12 21.53 24.33
C TYR A 514 9.41 20.72 25.60
N SER A 515 10.67 20.62 26.00
CA SER A 515 11.06 19.93 27.25
C SER A 515 10.46 20.60 28.48
N LEU A 516 10.42 21.94 28.52
CA LEU A 516 9.80 22.69 29.59
C LEU A 516 8.28 22.40 29.68
N ILE A 517 7.58 22.33 28.55
CA ILE A 517 6.14 22.03 28.53
C ILE A 517 5.85 20.59 28.95
N ILE A 518 6.67 19.63 28.50
CA ILE A 518 6.55 18.25 28.95
C ILE A 518 6.77 18.16 30.46
N PHE A 519 7.76 18.89 31.00
CA PHE A 519 7.98 18.96 32.44
C PHE A 519 6.75 19.53 33.17
N LEU A 520 6.18 20.63 32.69
CA LEU A 520 4.96 21.23 33.25
C LEU A 520 3.75 20.27 33.16
N PHE A 521 3.62 19.51 32.07
CA PHE A 521 2.60 18.49 31.91
C PHE A 521 2.73 17.37 32.95
N PHE A 522 3.93 16.84 33.18
CA PHE A 522 4.15 15.83 34.23
C PHE A 522 3.96 16.39 35.64
N LEU A 523 4.34 17.65 35.88
CA LEU A 523 4.06 18.35 37.13
C LEU A 523 2.54 18.48 37.37
N ALA A 524 1.77 18.79 36.33
CA ALA A 524 0.31 18.85 36.39
C ALA A 524 -0.31 17.47 36.67
N ILE A 525 0.19 16.40 36.03
CA ILE A 525 -0.23 15.03 36.34
C ILE A 525 0.02 14.70 37.80
N TYR A 526 1.22 15.02 38.32
CA TYR A 526 1.59 14.77 39.71
C TYR A 526 0.64 15.50 40.67
N LYS A 527 0.38 16.79 40.45
CA LYS A 527 -0.57 17.58 41.25
C LYS A 527 -2.02 17.08 41.14
N SER A 528 -2.39 16.47 40.01
CA SER A 528 -3.75 15.96 39.78
C SER A 528 -4.08 14.62 40.47
N ASN A 529 -3.11 13.99 41.15
CA ASN A 529 -3.29 12.68 41.81
C ASN A 529 -4.46 12.63 42.79
N ASN A 530 -4.81 13.76 43.41
CA ASN A 530 -5.87 13.86 44.41
C ASN A 530 -7.22 14.35 43.83
N ILE A 531 -7.30 14.59 42.51
CA ILE A 531 -8.52 15.08 41.87
C ILE A 531 -9.44 13.91 41.55
N SER A 532 -10.71 13.99 41.97
CA SER A 532 -11.74 13.01 41.65
C SER A 532 -12.94 13.68 40.94
N LEU A 533 -13.30 13.13 39.79
CA LEU A 533 -14.47 13.55 39.04
C LEU A 533 -15.72 12.83 39.58
N PRO A 534 -16.85 13.55 39.72
CA PRO A 534 -18.14 12.91 39.98
C PRO A 534 -18.47 11.85 38.93
N GLN A 535 -19.10 10.74 39.33
CA GLN A 535 -19.41 9.61 38.43
C GLN A 535 -20.19 10.04 37.18
N GLY A 536 -21.11 11.00 37.31
CA GLY A 536 -21.86 11.56 36.17
C GLY A 536 -20.96 12.24 35.14
N LYS A 537 -19.91 12.95 35.57
CA LYS A 537 -18.92 13.57 34.67
C LYS A 537 -18.06 12.51 34.00
N ILE A 538 -17.63 11.48 34.73
CA ILE A 538 -16.89 10.34 34.16
C ILE A 538 -17.69 9.70 33.02
N LEU A 539 -18.97 9.40 33.27
CA LEU A 539 -19.84 8.79 32.26
C LEU A 539 -20.06 9.72 31.06
N LEU A 540 -20.24 11.03 31.28
CA LEU A 540 -20.35 12.01 30.21
C LEU A 540 -19.10 12.04 29.31
N PHE A 541 -17.91 12.07 29.89
CA PHE A 541 -16.66 12.04 29.12
C PHE A 541 -16.51 10.74 28.32
N LEU A 542 -16.90 9.60 28.89
CA LEU A 542 -16.89 8.32 28.17
C LEU A 542 -17.88 8.31 27.01
N ILE A 543 -19.05 8.94 27.15
CA ILE A 543 -20.02 9.10 26.06
C ILE A 543 -19.44 10.01 24.96
N ILE A 544 -18.81 11.13 25.32
CA ILE A 544 -18.14 12.03 24.37
C ILE A 544 -17.06 11.25 23.61
N PHE A 545 -16.22 10.48 24.31
CA PHE A 545 -15.20 9.64 23.69
C PHE A 545 -15.80 8.60 22.74
N ALA A 546 -16.88 7.93 23.15
CA ALA A 546 -17.59 6.98 22.28
C ALA A 546 -18.17 7.65 21.02
N ILE A 547 -18.67 8.89 21.12
CA ILE A 547 -19.16 9.67 19.98
C ILE A 547 -18.01 10.10 19.07
N LEU A 548 -16.84 10.47 19.60
CA LEU A 548 -15.71 10.94 18.78
C LEU A 548 -15.12 9.85 17.87
N ILE A 549 -15.18 8.57 18.28
CA ILE A 549 -14.63 7.44 17.51
C ILE A 549 -15.17 7.36 16.07
N PRO A 550 -16.49 7.31 15.81
CA PRO A 550 -17.02 7.26 14.44
C PRO A 550 -16.75 8.54 13.64
N PHE A 551 -16.58 9.69 14.30
CA PHE A 551 -16.33 10.97 13.63
C PHE A 551 -14.84 11.29 13.43
N HIS A 552 -13.89 10.45 13.86
CA HIS A 552 -12.45 10.77 13.82
C HIS A 552 -11.97 11.30 12.45
N ARG A 553 -12.42 10.69 11.34
CA ARG A 553 -12.02 11.10 9.99
C ARG A 553 -12.51 12.48 9.59
N THR A 554 -13.60 12.97 10.19
CA THR A 554 -14.16 14.30 9.89
C THR A 554 -13.25 15.43 10.37
N PHE A 555 -12.37 15.14 11.33
CA PHE A 555 -11.42 16.10 11.89
C PHE A 555 -10.08 16.11 11.15
N TYR A 556 -9.89 15.26 10.13
CA TYR A 556 -8.69 15.32 9.30
C TYR A 556 -8.60 16.64 8.53
N THR A 557 -7.38 17.16 8.43
CA THR A 557 -7.12 18.35 7.61
C THR A 557 -7.39 18.03 6.15
N ILE A 558 -8.21 18.85 5.50
CA ILE A 558 -8.58 18.68 4.09
C ILE A 558 -7.65 19.55 3.23
N ALA A 559 -6.94 18.91 2.30
CA ALA A 559 -5.98 19.61 1.44
C ALA A 559 -6.61 20.73 0.61
N ASN A 560 -7.82 20.52 0.11
CA ASN A 560 -8.55 21.47 -0.74
C ASN A 560 -8.97 22.77 -0.03
N GLU A 561 -8.86 22.85 1.30
CA GLU A 561 -9.17 24.06 2.06
C GLU A 561 -7.99 25.04 2.15
N HIS A 562 -6.82 24.66 1.61
CA HIS A 562 -5.59 25.43 1.71
C HIS A 562 -5.14 25.95 0.32
N ASN A 563 -4.58 27.16 0.31
CA ASN A 563 -4.14 27.81 -0.93
C ASN A 563 -2.81 27.26 -1.45
N THR A 564 -1.95 26.75 -0.56
CA THR A 564 -0.64 26.19 -0.87
C THR A 564 -0.41 24.87 -0.13
N ILE A 565 0.51 24.03 -0.65
CA ILE A 565 0.87 22.75 -0.03
C ILE A 565 1.60 22.99 1.31
N GLU A 566 2.38 24.06 1.41
CA GLU A 566 3.08 24.46 2.64
C GLU A 566 2.07 24.83 3.72
N ALA A 567 1.02 25.59 3.39
CA ALA A 567 -0.04 25.91 4.32
C ALA A 567 -0.81 24.64 4.77
N TYR A 568 -1.11 23.71 3.84
CA TYR A 568 -1.69 22.42 4.21
C TYR A 568 -0.78 21.62 5.16
N ASN A 569 0.51 21.53 4.86
CA ASN A 569 1.50 20.80 5.65
C ASN A 569 1.67 21.41 7.05
N CYS A 570 1.69 22.75 7.17
CA CYS A 570 1.72 23.45 8.45
C CYS A 570 0.50 23.12 9.31
N ASN A 571 -0.68 23.02 8.70
CA ASN A 571 -1.94 22.79 9.41
C ASN A 571 -2.15 21.33 9.83
N ASN A 572 -1.57 20.35 9.12
CA ASN A 572 -1.68 18.94 9.46
C ASN A 572 -1.13 18.58 10.85
N LEU A 573 -1.79 17.61 11.49
CA LEU A 573 -1.29 16.93 12.67
C LEU A 573 -0.22 15.90 12.28
N LYS A 574 1.04 16.15 12.66
CA LYS A 574 2.22 15.44 12.13
C LYS A 574 2.19 13.95 12.46
N LEU A 575 1.77 13.58 13.67
CA LEU A 575 1.66 12.18 14.09
C LEU A 575 0.63 11.40 13.27
N VAL A 576 -0.52 12.00 13.00
CA VAL A 576 -1.59 11.38 12.19
C VAL A 576 -1.16 11.28 10.73
N PHE A 577 -0.50 12.31 10.20
CA PHE A 577 0.06 12.27 8.85
C PHE A 577 1.06 11.12 8.70
N PHE A 578 2.03 11.02 9.61
CA PHE A 578 3.06 9.97 9.60
C PHE A 578 2.46 8.56 9.70
N THR A 579 1.57 8.34 10.66
CA THR A 579 0.92 7.02 10.85
C THR A 579 0.06 6.61 9.66
N LYS A 580 -0.67 7.55 9.05
CA LYS A 580 -1.46 7.30 7.83
C LYS A 580 -0.55 6.93 6.66
N SER A 581 0.53 7.67 6.50
CA SER A 581 1.52 7.44 5.46
C SER A 581 2.15 6.04 5.57
N ILE A 582 2.56 5.62 6.77
CA ILE A 582 3.06 4.26 7.03
C ILE A 582 1.99 3.21 6.75
N SER A 583 0.75 3.44 7.22
CA SER A 583 -0.34 2.49 7.00
C SER A 583 -0.62 2.27 5.51
N ASN A 584 -0.58 3.34 4.71
CA ASN A 584 -0.75 3.25 3.27
C ASN A 584 0.39 2.43 2.64
N TYR A 585 1.64 2.73 2.99
CA TYR A 585 2.80 1.99 2.50
C TYR A 585 2.76 0.49 2.84
N LEU A 586 2.35 0.13 4.06
CA LEU A 586 2.21 -1.26 4.49
C LEU A 586 1.06 -1.97 3.75
N ASN A 587 -0.02 -1.27 3.44
CA ASN A 587 -1.13 -1.82 2.67
C ASN A 587 -0.74 -2.03 1.21
N ASP A 588 -0.05 -1.07 0.59
CA ASP A 588 0.47 -1.19 -0.77
C ASP A 588 1.41 -2.42 -0.89
N GLY A 589 2.25 -2.66 0.13
CA GLY A 589 3.10 -3.85 0.21
C GLY A 589 2.32 -5.19 0.27
N LYS A 590 1.11 -5.20 0.85
CA LYS A 590 0.23 -6.38 0.82
C LYS A 590 -0.40 -6.56 -0.56
N GLU A 591 -0.77 -5.47 -1.22
CA GLU A 591 -1.36 -5.51 -2.56
C GLU A 591 -0.38 -6.06 -3.60
N ILE A 592 0.91 -5.72 -3.50
CA ILE A 592 2.00 -6.23 -4.37
C ILE A 592 2.14 -7.77 -4.31
N ASN A 593 1.62 -8.43 -3.26
CA ASN A 593 1.66 -9.89 -3.14
C ASN A 593 0.38 -10.59 -3.64
N ASN A 594 -0.68 -9.85 -3.99
CA ASN A 594 -1.90 -10.41 -4.56
C ASN A 594 -1.83 -10.43 -6.10
N SER A 595 -1.46 -11.60 -6.65
CA SER A 595 -1.09 -11.75 -8.06
C SER A 595 -2.25 -11.54 -9.05
N GLU A 596 -3.51 -11.69 -8.64
CA GLU A 596 -4.67 -11.48 -9.52
C GLU A 596 -5.06 -10.00 -9.61
N LYS A 597 -5.04 -9.28 -8.50
CA LYS A 597 -5.38 -7.85 -8.46
C LYS A 597 -4.41 -7.02 -9.32
N ILE A 598 -3.12 -7.29 -9.19
CA ILE A 598 -2.06 -6.60 -9.95
C ILE A 598 -2.18 -6.85 -11.46
N LYS A 599 -2.54 -8.07 -11.89
CA LYS A 599 -2.71 -8.38 -13.32
C LYS A 599 -3.80 -7.53 -13.97
N ASN A 600 -4.90 -7.26 -13.25
CA ASN A 600 -5.98 -6.41 -13.73
C ASN A 600 -5.56 -4.94 -13.82
N GLU A 601 -4.81 -4.45 -12.83
CA GLU A 601 -4.25 -3.09 -12.83
C GLU A 601 -3.25 -2.88 -13.97
N ILE A 602 -2.35 -3.85 -14.23
CA ILE A 602 -1.44 -3.82 -15.38
C ILE A 602 -2.21 -3.74 -16.70
N ALA A 603 -3.25 -4.56 -16.87
CA ALA A 603 -4.05 -4.56 -18.09
C ALA A 603 -4.77 -3.21 -18.32
N LEU A 604 -5.22 -2.56 -17.25
CA LEU A 604 -5.84 -1.23 -17.34
C LEU A 604 -4.80 -0.15 -17.67
N PHE A 605 -3.62 -0.19 -17.04
CA PHE A 605 -2.53 0.74 -17.29
C PHE A 605 -2.04 0.66 -18.75
N GLN A 606 -1.81 -0.54 -19.27
CA GLN A 606 -1.34 -0.75 -20.65
C GLN A 606 -2.34 -0.24 -21.70
N LYS A 607 -3.65 -0.29 -21.42
CA LYS A 607 -4.69 0.27 -22.31
C LYS A 607 -4.61 1.80 -22.46
N LEU A 608 -3.93 2.51 -21.55
CA LEU A 608 -3.72 3.95 -21.65
C LEU A 608 -2.65 4.32 -22.68
N TYR A 609 -1.81 3.37 -23.09
CA TYR A 609 -0.68 3.56 -24.01
C TYR A 609 -0.74 2.59 -25.20
N PRO A 610 -1.80 2.64 -26.05
CA PRO A 610 -1.95 1.71 -27.16
C PRO A 610 -0.81 1.80 -28.19
N GLU A 611 -0.14 2.94 -28.29
CA GLU A 611 0.99 3.19 -29.19
C GLU A 611 2.24 2.39 -28.81
N LYS A 612 2.42 2.07 -27.53
CA LYS A 612 3.59 1.36 -27.02
C LYS A 612 3.62 -0.12 -27.41
N LYS A 613 2.48 -0.75 -27.73
CA LYS A 613 2.36 -2.17 -28.11
C LYS A 613 3.09 -3.12 -27.14
N TYR A 614 2.54 -3.30 -25.95
CA TYR A 614 3.06 -4.21 -24.94
C TYR A 614 3.02 -5.68 -25.36
N VAL A 615 4.00 -6.46 -24.88
CA VAL A 615 4.14 -7.90 -25.18
C VAL A 615 3.17 -8.76 -24.35
N GLY A 616 2.91 -8.37 -23.09
CA GLY A 616 1.97 -9.06 -22.21
C GLY A 616 1.99 -8.53 -20.77
N ASN A 617 1.16 -9.11 -19.90
CA ASN A 617 0.98 -8.64 -18.53
C ASN A 617 2.07 -9.13 -17.56
N GLU A 618 2.84 -10.16 -17.94
CA GLU A 618 3.89 -10.71 -17.08
C GLU A 618 5.06 -9.72 -16.89
N TYR A 619 5.37 -8.95 -17.93
CA TYR A 619 6.41 -7.93 -17.95
C TYR A 619 5.75 -6.58 -18.27
N PRO A 620 5.30 -5.81 -17.27
CA PRO A 620 4.34 -4.71 -17.47
C PRO A 620 4.78 -3.63 -18.44
N PHE A 621 6.09 -3.36 -18.52
CA PHE A 621 6.67 -2.34 -19.39
C PHE A 621 7.30 -2.91 -20.67
N LEU A 622 7.36 -4.23 -20.84
CA LEU A 622 8.01 -4.84 -22.00
C LEU A 622 7.15 -4.65 -23.25
N GLN A 623 7.76 -4.08 -24.29
CA GLN A 623 7.08 -3.65 -25.50
C GLN A 623 7.89 -3.93 -26.77
N PHE A 624 7.21 -3.99 -27.92
CA PHE A 624 7.87 -4.14 -29.21
C PHE A 624 8.57 -2.84 -29.62
N ASN A 625 9.81 -2.93 -30.12
CA ASN A 625 10.51 -1.77 -30.67
C ASN A 625 10.00 -1.47 -32.09
N ASN A 626 9.18 -0.43 -32.24
CA ASN A 626 8.52 -0.10 -33.50
C ASN A 626 8.49 1.41 -33.82
N MET A 627 9.14 2.24 -33.00
CA MET A 627 9.06 3.70 -33.11
C MET A 627 10.04 4.22 -34.18
N LYS A 628 9.53 5.00 -35.14
CA LYS A 628 10.35 5.67 -36.17
C LYS A 628 11.13 6.83 -35.56
N SER A 629 12.43 6.96 -35.83
CA SER A 629 13.28 8.00 -35.22
C SER A 629 12.86 9.43 -35.56
N THR A 630 12.64 10.26 -34.53
CA THR A 630 12.45 11.72 -34.65
C THR A 630 13.76 12.48 -34.89
N LEU A 631 14.90 11.92 -34.47
CA LEU A 631 16.20 12.58 -34.60
C LEU A 631 16.88 12.32 -35.96
N ALA A 632 16.61 11.17 -36.60
CA ALA A 632 17.22 10.79 -37.87
C ALA A 632 17.23 11.89 -38.97
N PRO A 633 16.15 12.68 -39.16
CA PRO A 633 16.15 13.78 -40.14
C PRO A 633 17.18 14.88 -39.89
N PHE A 634 17.64 15.06 -38.65
CA PHE A 634 18.57 16.12 -38.25
C PHE A 634 20.05 15.73 -38.41
N PHE A 635 20.36 14.46 -38.61
CA PHE A 635 21.73 13.96 -38.70
C PHE A 635 22.09 13.58 -40.14
N LYS A 636 23.35 13.81 -40.51
CA LYS A 636 23.99 13.29 -41.73
C LYS A 636 24.29 11.80 -41.54
N GLN A 637 24.19 11.03 -42.62
CA GLN A 637 24.77 9.69 -42.66
C GLN A 637 26.29 9.83 -42.86
N ILE A 638 27.08 9.00 -42.19
CA ILE A 638 28.53 8.96 -42.36
C ILE A 638 28.85 8.09 -43.59
N GLU A 639 29.85 8.48 -44.38
CA GLU A 639 30.39 7.66 -45.48
C GLU A 639 30.81 6.26 -44.95
N ASP A 640 30.55 5.21 -45.72
CA ASP A 640 30.70 3.79 -45.33
C ASP A 640 29.83 3.28 -44.17
N ALA A 641 28.96 4.14 -43.62
CA ALA A 641 28.11 3.89 -42.45
C ALA A 641 28.91 3.44 -41.21
N GLN A 642 30.08 4.05 -41.00
CA GLN A 642 30.82 3.93 -39.75
C GLN A 642 29.98 4.39 -38.55
N LYS A 643 30.21 3.76 -37.40
CA LYS A 643 29.49 3.98 -36.14
C LYS A 643 29.99 5.27 -35.47
N PRO A 644 29.11 6.23 -35.11
CA PRO A 644 29.54 7.44 -34.41
C PRO A 644 29.92 7.15 -32.96
N ASN A 645 30.84 7.93 -32.41
CA ASN A 645 31.06 7.94 -30.97
C ASN A 645 29.85 8.56 -30.25
N ILE A 646 29.54 8.08 -29.04
CA ILE A 646 28.45 8.63 -28.23
C ILE A 646 28.98 8.99 -26.85
N VAL A 647 28.87 10.28 -26.53
CA VAL A 647 29.35 10.83 -25.27
C VAL A 647 28.20 11.48 -24.53
N TYR A 648 27.84 10.89 -23.39
CA TYR A 648 26.95 11.53 -22.43
C TYR A 648 27.79 12.45 -21.55
N ILE A 649 27.28 13.64 -21.24
CA ILE A 649 27.85 14.62 -20.32
C ILE A 649 26.73 15.01 -19.35
N ILE A 650 26.73 14.39 -18.18
CA ILE A 650 25.78 14.68 -17.11
C ILE A 650 26.48 15.63 -16.14
N VAL A 651 25.88 16.81 -15.92
CA VAL A 651 26.51 17.88 -15.14
C VAL A 651 25.65 18.23 -13.93
N ASP A 652 26.25 18.18 -12.74
CA ASP A 652 25.61 18.74 -11.55
C ASP A 652 25.61 20.28 -11.56
N GLY A 653 24.51 20.87 -11.11
CA GLY A 653 24.30 22.31 -11.17
C GLY A 653 23.99 22.89 -12.56
N LEU A 654 23.77 22.06 -13.60
CA LEU A 654 23.35 22.51 -14.93
C LEU A 654 21.81 22.58 -15.03
N PHE A 655 21.30 23.76 -14.75
CA PHE A 655 19.89 24.13 -14.81
C PHE A 655 19.55 24.90 -16.07
N ASN A 656 18.27 24.88 -16.43
CA ASN A 656 17.81 25.60 -17.61
C ASN A 656 17.94 27.12 -17.46
N SER A 657 17.86 27.63 -16.22
CA SER A 657 18.12 29.04 -15.88
C SER A 657 19.58 29.45 -16.03
N ASN A 658 20.50 28.50 -16.14
CA ASN A 658 21.89 28.82 -16.46
C ASN A 658 22.05 29.16 -17.94
N ILE A 659 21.10 28.83 -18.81
CA ILE A 659 21.16 29.11 -20.24
C ILE A 659 20.23 30.29 -20.54
N ASN A 660 20.63 31.19 -21.46
CA ASN A 660 19.84 32.35 -21.87
C ASN A 660 19.53 33.38 -20.76
N THR A 661 20.37 33.45 -19.72
CA THR A 661 20.24 34.44 -18.65
C THR A 661 21.21 35.60 -18.86
N TYR A 662 20.67 36.82 -18.87
CA TYR A 662 21.42 38.04 -19.14
C TYR A 662 21.33 39.01 -17.96
N ILE A 663 22.47 39.62 -17.61
CA ILE A 663 22.55 40.73 -16.65
C ILE A 663 23.10 41.94 -17.41
N ASN A 664 22.33 43.03 -17.49
CA ASN A 664 22.70 44.24 -18.23
C ASN A 664 23.18 43.95 -19.67
N ASN A 665 22.46 43.10 -20.40
CA ASN A 665 22.79 42.61 -21.74
C ASN A 665 24.03 41.70 -21.87
N TYR A 666 24.68 41.31 -20.76
CA TYR A 666 25.76 40.32 -20.76
C TYR A 666 25.24 38.95 -20.37
N SER A 667 25.51 37.93 -21.19
CA SER A 667 25.24 36.53 -20.84
C SER A 667 26.12 36.11 -19.67
N ILE A 668 25.53 35.42 -18.70
CA ILE A 668 26.25 34.84 -17.56
C ILE A 668 26.96 33.52 -17.91
N SER A 669 26.61 32.92 -19.06
CA SER A 669 27.04 31.61 -19.55
C SER A 669 27.22 31.59 -21.08
N PRO A 670 28.12 32.44 -21.62
CA PRO A 670 28.26 32.65 -23.06
C PRO A 670 28.63 31.39 -23.84
N PHE A 671 29.36 30.44 -23.25
CA PHE A 671 29.68 29.20 -23.96
C PHE A 671 28.46 28.30 -24.10
N LEU A 672 27.69 28.08 -23.04
CA LEU A 672 26.43 27.32 -23.07
C LEU A 672 25.43 27.95 -24.06
N ASP A 673 25.32 29.28 -24.11
CA ASP A 673 24.50 29.98 -25.10
C ASP A 673 24.97 29.73 -26.55
N SER A 674 26.29 29.69 -26.76
CA SER A 674 26.87 29.36 -28.08
C SER A 674 26.66 27.90 -28.46
N LEU A 675 26.81 26.98 -27.49
CA LEU A 675 26.64 25.55 -27.65
C LEU A 675 25.19 25.24 -28.02
N LYS A 676 24.23 25.83 -27.31
CA LYS A 676 22.80 25.77 -27.62
C LYS A 676 22.54 26.12 -29.09
N LYS A 677 23.07 27.26 -29.58
CA LYS A 677 22.84 27.73 -30.96
C LYS A 677 23.41 26.78 -32.02
N ALA A 678 24.40 25.95 -31.65
CA ALA A 678 25.01 24.94 -32.51
C ALA A 678 24.43 23.53 -32.32
N SER A 679 23.38 23.37 -31.51
CA SER A 679 22.86 22.07 -31.08
C SER A 679 21.37 21.89 -31.40
N LEU A 680 20.87 20.68 -31.20
CA LEU A 680 19.46 20.43 -30.94
C LEU A 680 19.21 20.68 -29.45
N TYR A 681 18.30 21.59 -29.11
CA TYR A 681 18.08 22.00 -27.72
C TYR A 681 16.61 21.98 -27.36
N TRP A 682 16.26 21.24 -26.30
CA TRP A 682 14.93 21.26 -25.71
C TRP A 682 14.93 22.22 -24.53
N LYS A 683 14.25 23.35 -24.72
CA LYS A 683 14.07 24.37 -23.67
C LYS A 683 13.23 23.85 -22.51
N ASN A 684 12.36 22.88 -22.76
CA ASN A 684 11.37 22.38 -21.81
C ASN A 684 11.68 20.93 -21.39
N GLY A 685 12.96 20.65 -21.15
CA GLY A 685 13.43 19.37 -20.63
C GLY A 685 13.09 19.18 -19.15
N LEU A 686 12.71 17.96 -18.77
CA LEU A 686 12.30 17.58 -17.43
C LEU A 686 13.14 16.43 -16.87
N LYS A 687 13.46 16.53 -15.59
CA LYS A 687 14.01 15.46 -14.75
C LYS A 687 12.86 14.69 -14.13
N ILE A 688 12.98 13.36 -14.10
CA ILE A 688 12.01 12.47 -13.43
C ILE A 688 12.59 11.90 -12.12
N SER A 689 13.91 11.73 -12.02
CA SER A 689 14.57 11.05 -10.91
C SER A 689 14.32 11.70 -9.55
N LYS A 690 14.12 10.84 -8.54
CA LYS A 690 13.86 11.24 -7.15
C LYS A 690 15.15 11.58 -6.40
N THR A 691 16.20 10.83 -6.67
CA THR A 691 17.53 10.98 -6.06
C THR A 691 18.62 11.03 -7.13
N SER A 692 19.86 11.34 -6.74
CA SER A 692 21.02 11.23 -7.63
C SER A 692 21.26 9.79 -8.09
N ASP A 693 20.85 8.79 -7.31
CA ASP A 693 21.08 7.36 -7.62
C ASP A 693 20.13 6.82 -8.69
N ASP A 694 18.99 7.49 -8.92
CA ASP A 694 18.01 7.14 -9.96
C ASP A 694 18.35 7.74 -11.32
N LEU A 695 19.32 8.67 -11.37
CA LEU A 695 19.61 9.46 -12.56
C LEU A 695 20.15 8.62 -13.73
N LEU A 696 21.07 7.70 -13.45
CA LEU A 696 21.63 6.81 -14.47
C LEU A 696 20.57 5.83 -15.02
N PRO A 697 19.78 5.13 -14.18
CA PRO A 697 18.63 4.36 -14.65
C PRO A 697 17.65 5.14 -15.54
N ASP A 698 17.38 6.40 -15.24
CA ASP A 698 16.46 7.25 -16.02
C ASP A 698 17.06 7.61 -17.39
N ILE A 699 18.27 8.18 -17.41
CA ILE A 699 18.91 8.70 -18.63
C ILE A 699 19.36 7.55 -19.54
N LEU A 700 20.05 6.56 -18.98
CA LEU A 700 20.68 5.49 -19.73
C LEU A 700 19.72 4.32 -19.98
N GLY A 701 18.76 4.09 -19.07
CA GLY A 701 17.86 2.94 -19.08
C GLY A 701 16.40 3.25 -19.40
N SER A 702 15.95 4.50 -19.35
CA SER A 702 14.52 4.86 -19.43
C SER A 702 13.67 3.96 -18.50
N MET A 703 14.14 3.73 -17.28
CA MET A 703 13.53 2.78 -16.35
C MET A 703 12.40 3.41 -15.53
N PRO A 704 11.39 2.62 -15.09
CA PRO A 704 10.51 3.06 -14.02
C PRO A 704 11.31 3.25 -12.72
N SER A 705 10.88 4.18 -11.88
CA SER A 705 11.48 4.47 -10.58
C SER A 705 10.91 3.60 -9.46
N ASN A 706 11.70 3.29 -8.42
CA ASN A 706 11.20 2.61 -7.21
C ASN A 706 11.85 3.15 -5.93
N ASN A 707 11.21 2.89 -4.79
CA ASN A 707 11.63 3.30 -3.45
C ASN A 707 12.54 2.28 -2.74
N SER A 708 12.99 1.21 -3.40
CA SER A 708 13.74 0.12 -2.76
C SER A 708 15.14 -0.05 -3.35
N ASP A 709 16.16 0.22 -2.53
CA ASP A 709 17.58 0.21 -2.91
C ASP A 709 18.19 -1.19 -3.07
N GLU A 710 17.46 -2.26 -2.72
CA GLU A 710 18.05 -3.60 -2.54
C GLU A 710 17.94 -4.54 -3.76
N ASN A 711 17.12 -4.24 -4.77
CA ASN A 711 16.90 -5.15 -5.91
C ASN A 711 16.90 -4.43 -7.27
N ASN A 712 18.02 -4.49 -8.00
CA ASN A 712 18.07 -4.08 -9.41
C ASN A 712 17.52 -5.21 -10.30
N PRO A 713 16.40 -5.00 -11.04
CA PRO A 713 15.88 -6.00 -11.98
C PRO A 713 16.85 -6.16 -13.15
N ASP A 714 16.67 -7.20 -13.96
CA ASP A 714 17.31 -7.35 -15.25
C ASP A 714 16.70 -6.32 -16.19
N TYR A 715 17.54 -5.45 -16.76
CA TYR A 715 17.13 -4.28 -17.53
C TYR A 715 18.00 -4.11 -18.78
N LEU A 716 17.52 -3.31 -19.71
CA LEU A 716 18.26 -2.90 -20.90
C LEU A 716 18.50 -1.40 -20.87
N ASP A 717 19.64 -0.97 -21.38
CA ASP A 717 20.11 0.41 -21.32
C ASP A 717 21.01 0.71 -22.52
N ILE A 718 21.46 1.96 -22.65
CA ILE A 718 22.33 2.33 -23.77
C ILE A 718 23.64 1.53 -23.76
N ILE A 719 24.18 1.18 -22.59
CA ILE A 719 25.44 0.42 -22.47
C ILE A 719 25.27 -0.97 -23.09
N SER A 720 24.25 -1.72 -22.66
CA SER A 720 23.95 -3.04 -23.23
C SER A 720 23.69 -2.98 -24.74
N TYR A 721 23.05 -1.92 -25.23
CA TYR A 721 22.78 -1.72 -26.66
C TYR A 721 24.05 -1.44 -27.47
N LEU A 722 24.94 -0.61 -26.94
CA LEU A 722 26.22 -0.30 -27.54
C LEU A 722 27.13 -1.54 -27.55
N LYS A 723 27.18 -2.30 -26.46
CA LYS A 723 27.99 -3.53 -26.39
C LYS A 723 27.58 -4.58 -27.42
N ARG A 724 26.29 -4.79 -27.63
CA ARG A 724 25.78 -5.68 -28.70
C ARG A 724 26.23 -5.26 -30.09
N ASN A 725 26.58 -3.99 -30.25
CA ASN A 725 27.08 -3.40 -31.49
C ASN A 725 28.60 -3.20 -31.48
N ASN A 726 29.33 -3.95 -30.65
CA ASN A 726 30.80 -3.96 -30.54
C ASN A 726 31.42 -2.63 -30.12
N TYR A 727 30.64 -1.70 -29.57
CA TYR A 727 31.21 -0.56 -28.89
C TYR A 727 31.89 -1.04 -27.62
N LYS A 728 33.01 -0.39 -27.29
CA LYS A 728 33.54 -0.50 -25.95
C LYS A 728 32.91 0.61 -25.10
N THR A 729 32.77 0.40 -23.80
CA THR A 729 32.08 1.35 -22.93
C THR A 729 32.94 1.75 -21.73
N SER A 730 32.89 3.01 -21.36
CA SER A 730 33.67 3.53 -20.24
C SER A 730 32.82 4.51 -19.46
N TYR A 731 32.93 4.47 -18.13
CA TYR A 731 32.31 5.41 -17.22
C TYR A 731 33.36 6.07 -16.36
N SER A 732 33.25 7.39 -16.24
CA SER A 732 34.21 8.24 -15.55
C SER A 732 33.46 9.23 -14.68
N THR A 733 33.80 9.30 -13.39
CA THR A 733 33.32 10.34 -12.47
C THR A 733 34.45 11.12 -11.82
N TYR A 734 34.23 12.43 -11.66
CA TYR A 734 35.19 13.38 -11.10
C TYR A 734 34.56 14.11 -9.92
N GLY A 735 35.24 14.13 -8.77
CA GLY A 735 34.79 14.84 -7.56
C GLY A 735 34.22 13.90 -6.50
N ASN A 736 33.00 13.40 -6.74
CA ASN A 736 32.33 12.45 -5.83
C ASN A 736 32.54 10.98 -6.26
N LYS A 737 32.71 10.08 -5.29
CA LYS A 737 32.69 8.64 -5.57
C LYS A 737 31.29 8.25 -6.04
N ALA A 738 31.21 7.42 -7.08
CA ALA A 738 29.92 6.87 -7.49
C ALA A 738 29.34 6.07 -6.32
N SER A 739 28.03 6.24 -6.09
CA SER A 739 27.32 5.53 -5.04
C SER A 739 27.39 4.02 -5.26
N LYS A 740 27.17 3.24 -4.20
CA LYS A 740 27.13 1.77 -4.30
C LYS A 740 26.08 1.31 -5.32
N GLN A 741 24.95 2.03 -5.40
CA GLN A 741 23.86 1.74 -6.33
C GLN A 741 24.25 2.03 -7.78
N SER A 742 24.84 3.20 -8.05
CA SER A 742 25.34 3.57 -9.39
C SER A 742 26.41 2.59 -9.88
N LYS A 743 27.32 2.16 -9.00
CA LYS A 743 28.31 1.11 -9.31
C LYS A 743 27.65 -0.22 -9.65
N ASN A 744 26.69 -0.66 -8.83
CA ASN A 744 25.96 -1.90 -9.08
C ASN A 744 25.14 -1.85 -10.37
N TYR A 745 24.58 -0.68 -10.71
CA TYR A 745 23.93 -0.44 -11.99
C TYR A 745 24.94 -0.62 -13.13
N LEU A 746 26.00 0.19 -13.19
CA LEU A 746 26.99 0.13 -14.29
C LEU A 746 27.64 -1.25 -14.46
N LEU A 747 27.95 -1.95 -13.36
CA LEU A 747 28.48 -3.31 -13.39
C LEU A 747 27.48 -4.31 -13.95
N LYS A 748 26.19 -4.15 -13.64
CA LYS A 748 25.12 -4.99 -14.17
C LYS A 748 24.90 -4.71 -15.66
N SER A 749 24.87 -3.45 -16.09
CA SER A 749 24.89 -3.04 -17.51
C SER A 749 26.07 -3.63 -18.31
N GLY A 750 27.13 -4.03 -17.61
CA GLY A 750 28.29 -4.68 -18.20
C GLY A 750 29.33 -3.70 -18.72
N ILE A 751 29.48 -2.52 -18.09
CA ILE A 751 30.49 -1.52 -18.46
C ILE A 751 31.90 -2.14 -18.56
N ASP A 752 32.69 -1.80 -19.60
CA ASP A 752 34.04 -2.36 -19.75
C ASP A 752 35.06 -1.71 -18.81
N ASN A 753 35.04 -0.37 -18.73
CA ASN A 753 35.96 0.41 -17.90
C ASN A 753 35.20 1.32 -16.94
N PHE A 754 35.72 1.42 -15.71
CA PHE A 754 35.19 2.29 -14.67
C PHE A 754 36.34 3.02 -13.98
N SER A 755 36.30 4.35 -13.98
CA SER A 755 37.33 5.20 -13.39
C SER A 755 36.72 6.23 -12.44
N GLU A 756 37.32 6.38 -11.26
CA GLU A 756 36.93 7.42 -10.28
C GLU A 756 38.17 8.22 -9.91
N GLU A 757 38.09 9.55 -9.97
CA GLU A 757 39.13 10.43 -9.47
C GLU A 757 38.60 11.29 -8.31
N ASN A 758 39.31 11.25 -7.18
CA ASN A 758 38.94 11.95 -5.95
C ASN A 758 39.96 13.06 -5.64
N PRO A 759 39.57 14.35 -5.68
CA PRO A 759 40.51 15.47 -5.57
C PRO A 759 41.23 15.55 -4.21
N GLN A 760 40.74 14.88 -3.15
CA GLN A 760 41.31 14.96 -1.80
C GLN A 760 42.77 14.49 -1.67
N LYS A 761 43.29 13.69 -2.60
CA LYS A 761 44.70 13.22 -2.54
C LYS A 761 45.73 14.18 -3.15
N SER A 762 45.31 15.31 -3.74
CA SER A 762 46.18 16.26 -4.45
C SER A 762 46.31 17.63 -3.77
N LEU A 763 45.80 17.78 -2.54
CA LEU A 763 45.74 19.07 -1.85
C LEU A 763 47.00 19.37 -1.04
N ASP A 764 48.07 19.74 -1.72
CA ASP A 764 49.18 20.54 -1.17
C ASP A 764 49.59 21.62 -2.20
N GLY A 765 48.79 22.69 -2.28
CA GLY A 765 49.32 24.01 -2.63
C GLY A 765 49.35 24.48 -4.10
N ASN A 766 48.25 24.47 -4.86
CA ASN A 766 47.77 25.61 -5.67
C ASN A 766 46.40 25.32 -6.32
N LEU A 767 45.32 25.68 -5.61
CA LEU A 767 43.91 25.36 -5.88
C LEU A 767 43.35 25.67 -7.28
N ARG A 768 44.00 26.49 -8.11
CA ARG A 768 43.47 26.88 -9.43
C ARG A 768 44.16 26.19 -10.60
N THR A 769 45.42 25.82 -10.48
CA THR A 769 46.18 25.21 -11.58
C THR A 769 46.07 23.68 -11.52
N GLU A 770 46.02 23.11 -10.32
CA GLU A 770 45.94 21.65 -10.10
C GLU A 770 44.55 21.08 -10.43
N LEU A 771 43.48 21.76 -10.01
CA LEU A 771 42.08 21.40 -10.31
C LEU A 771 41.71 21.50 -11.79
N ASN A 772 42.35 22.43 -12.52
CA ASN A 772 42.21 22.56 -13.97
C ASN A 772 42.97 21.45 -14.74
N PHE A 773 43.93 20.79 -14.11
CA PHE A 773 44.79 19.76 -14.72
C PHE A 773 44.25 18.33 -14.51
N SER A 774 43.52 18.06 -13.42
CA SER A 774 43.02 16.72 -13.07
C SER A 774 41.82 16.26 -13.91
N ILE A 775 40.74 17.06 -14.00
CA ILE A 775 39.55 16.76 -14.87
C ILE A 775 39.99 16.46 -16.31
N PHE A 776 40.97 17.25 -16.77
CA PHE A 776 41.54 17.20 -18.10
C PHE A 776 42.40 15.94 -18.33
N ASN A 777 43.35 15.63 -17.44
CA ASN A 777 44.18 14.43 -17.56
C ASN A 777 43.34 13.15 -17.42
N PHE A 778 42.27 13.20 -16.63
CA PHE A 778 41.31 12.11 -16.50
C PHE A 778 40.47 11.89 -17.75
N ALA A 779 39.90 12.94 -18.35
CA ALA A 779 39.21 12.81 -19.62
C ALA A 779 40.15 12.32 -20.73
N LYS A 780 41.41 12.79 -20.75
CA LYS A 780 42.42 12.37 -21.72
C LYS A 780 42.92 10.94 -21.51
N SER A 781 43.06 10.48 -20.27
CA SER A 781 43.50 9.11 -19.95
C SER A 781 42.42 8.07 -20.14
N THR A 782 41.14 8.46 -20.04
CA THR A 782 40.01 7.53 -20.12
C THR A 782 39.40 7.41 -21.53
N ILE A 783 39.54 8.42 -22.38
CA ILE A 783 39.08 8.38 -23.78
C ILE A 783 40.30 8.11 -24.68
N GLY A 784 40.58 6.84 -24.98
CA GLY A 784 41.79 6.43 -25.72
C GLY A 784 41.96 7.07 -27.13
N ASP A 785 43.17 6.99 -27.67
CA ASP A 785 43.58 7.62 -28.95
C ASP A 785 42.91 7.03 -30.21
N LYS A 786 42.17 5.92 -30.10
CA LYS A 786 41.46 5.25 -31.21
C LYS A 786 40.13 4.59 -30.80
N SER A 787 39.37 5.20 -29.90
CA SER A 787 38.28 4.49 -29.24
C SER A 787 36.88 4.82 -29.75
N GLU A 788 36.16 3.79 -30.22
CA GLU A 788 34.69 3.71 -30.30
C GLU A 788 34.04 3.76 -28.88
N GLN A 789 34.35 4.79 -28.06
CA GLN A 789 34.08 4.83 -26.59
C GLN A 789 33.83 6.25 -26.02
N ALA A 790 32.82 6.39 -25.14
CA ALA A 790 32.93 6.85 -23.73
C ALA A 790 31.64 7.53 -23.18
N ILE A 791 31.09 7.07 -22.05
CA ILE A 791 30.07 7.76 -21.23
C ILE A 791 30.81 8.55 -20.14
N TYR A 792 30.62 9.86 -20.07
CA TYR A 792 31.29 10.73 -19.09
C TYR A 792 30.28 11.38 -18.14
N GLU A 793 30.39 11.14 -16.84
CA GLU A 793 29.56 11.82 -15.84
C GLU A 793 30.46 12.71 -14.98
N SER A 794 30.30 14.04 -15.05
CA SER A 794 31.00 14.93 -14.12
C SER A 794 30.04 15.40 -13.05
N ILE A 795 30.09 14.79 -11.87
CA ILE A 795 29.45 15.34 -10.65
C ILE A 795 30.45 16.27 -9.98
N ALA A 796 30.50 17.52 -10.43
CA ALA A 796 31.38 18.53 -9.86
C ALA A 796 30.62 19.34 -8.79
N ASP A 797 30.60 18.82 -7.55
CA ASP A 797 30.20 19.58 -6.38
C ASP A 797 31.36 20.50 -5.98
N PHE A 798 31.23 21.83 -6.14
CA PHE A 798 32.29 22.78 -5.80
C PHE A 798 31.79 23.99 -5.00
N TYR A 799 32.23 24.02 -3.74
CA TYR A 799 32.27 25.22 -2.89
C TYR A 799 33.31 26.22 -3.42
N LEU A 800 32.89 27.44 -3.77
CA LEU A 800 33.80 28.57 -3.98
C LEU A 800 33.72 29.58 -2.82
N LYS A 801 34.66 29.46 -1.87
CA LYS A 801 35.06 30.61 -1.04
C LYS A 801 36.13 31.41 -1.80
N ARG A 802 35.75 32.64 -2.17
CA ARG A 802 36.55 33.71 -2.80
C ARG A 802 36.95 33.51 -4.27
N ASN A 803 36.16 34.13 -5.16
CA ASN A 803 36.76 35.14 -6.03
C ASN A 803 35.80 36.29 -6.35
N THR A 804 36.01 37.43 -5.70
CA THR A 804 35.07 38.55 -5.65
C THR A 804 35.52 39.78 -6.43
N LYS A 805 36.56 39.72 -7.28
CA LYS A 805 37.18 40.90 -7.89
C LYS A 805 36.58 41.37 -9.23
N GLU A 806 36.00 40.49 -10.05
CA GLU A 806 35.28 40.94 -11.27
C GLU A 806 33.79 41.18 -11.00
N ILE A 807 33.19 40.39 -10.10
CA ILE A 807 31.78 40.54 -9.72
C ILE A 807 31.56 41.75 -8.78
N SER A 808 32.62 42.35 -8.21
CA SER A 808 32.51 43.56 -7.38
C SER A 808 32.13 44.84 -8.12
N LYS A 809 32.05 44.83 -9.46
CA LYS A 809 31.54 45.97 -10.23
C LYS A 809 30.02 45.94 -10.46
N LEU A 810 29.34 44.88 -10.04
CA LEU A 810 27.89 44.71 -10.20
C LEU A 810 27.22 44.75 -8.81
N ASN A 811 26.27 45.67 -8.62
CA ASN A 811 25.56 45.94 -7.35
C ASN A 811 24.55 44.83 -6.97
N PHE A 812 24.99 43.57 -6.90
CA PHE A 812 24.18 42.42 -6.47
C PHE A 812 24.90 41.62 -5.39
N GLN A 813 24.97 42.16 -4.16
CA GLN A 813 25.60 41.48 -3.01
C GLN A 813 24.90 40.15 -2.64
N LYS A 814 23.60 39.98 -2.96
CA LYS A 814 22.77 38.83 -2.55
C LYS A 814 22.99 37.53 -3.37
N TYR A 815 23.45 37.62 -4.63
CA TYR A 815 23.52 36.47 -5.57
C TYR A 815 24.95 36.20 -6.11
N LYS A 816 25.97 36.71 -5.42
CA LYS A 816 27.35 36.73 -5.90
C LYS A 816 27.97 35.33 -6.07
N THR A 817 27.58 34.38 -5.22
CA THR A 817 28.11 33.00 -5.20
C THR A 817 27.53 32.17 -6.35
N GLU A 818 26.20 32.17 -6.50
CA GLU A 818 25.50 31.44 -7.57
C GLU A 818 25.97 31.89 -8.97
N LEU A 819 26.11 33.20 -9.21
CA LEU A 819 26.61 33.71 -10.49
C LEU A 819 28.07 33.31 -10.77
N ALA A 820 28.89 33.14 -9.73
CA ALA A 820 30.26 32.70 -9.86
C ALA A 820 30.34 31.20 -10.22
N GLU A 821 29.48 30.37 -9.63
CA GLU A 821 29.37 28.94 -9.91
C GLU A 821 28.96 28.68 -11.36
N ILE A 822 27.93 29.39 -11.85
CA ILE A 822 27.45 29.28 -13.23
C ILE A 822 28.54 29.65 -14.23
N ARG A 823 29.23 30.78 -13.99
CA ARG A 823 30.31 31.25 -14.87
C ARG A 823 31.49 30.28 -14.87
N TYR A 824 31.81 29.69 -13.71
CA TYR A 824 32.85 28.69 -13.61
C TYR A 824 32.49 27.43 -14.40
N LEU A 825 31.27 26.91 -14.22
CA LEU A 825 30.77 25.77 -14.98
C LEU A 825 30.85 26.02 -16.49
N ASP A 826 30.39 27.18 -16.96
CA ASP A 826 30.44 27.59 -18.37
C ASP A 826 31.86 27.57 -18.95
N GLU A 827 32.82 28.14 -18.21
CA GLU A 827 34.22 28.19 -18.63
C GLU A 827 34.90 26.80 -18.60
N GLN A 828 34.54 25.92 -17.68
CA GLN A 828 35.06 24.55 -17.65
C GLN A 828 34.52 23.72 -18.82
N LEU A 829 33.22 23.80 -19.11
CA LEU A 829 32.63 23.15 -20.28
C LEU A 829 33.25 23.67 -21.59
N LYS A 830 33.50 24.98 -21.69
CA LYS A 830 34.18 25.58 -22.85
C LYS A 830 35.57 25.00 -23.07
N ARG A 831 36.35 24.85 -22.00
CA ARG A 831 37.71 24.27 -22.05
C ARG A 831 37.64 22.79 -22.43
N PHE A 832 36.73 22.04 -21.82
CA PHE A 832 36.50 20.65 -22.13
C PHE A 832 36.21 20.43 -23.63
N PHE A 833 35.26 21.19 -24.20
CA PHE A 833 34.95 21.12 -25.63
C PHE A 833 36.10 21.56 -26.54
N ARG A 834 36.88 22.57 -26.15
CA ARG A 834 38.07 23.00 -26.91
C ARG A 834 39.14 21.91 -26.99
N GLU A 835 39.33 21.13 -25.94
CA GLU A 835 40.25 20.00 -25.96
C GLU A 835 39.71 18.83 -26.77
N LEU A 836 38.42 18.50 -26.62
CA LEU A 836 37.78 17.46 -27.43
C LEU A 836 37.82 17.79 -28.93
N GLN A 837 37.67 19.05 -29.30
CA GLN A 837 37.78 19.52 -30.70
C GLN A 837 39.13 19.21 -31.36
N LYS A 838 40.20 18.97 -30.59
CA LYS A 838 41.51 18.61 -31.12
C LYS A 838 41.61 17.14 -31.55
N ARG A 839 40.66 16.29 -31.14
CA ARG A 839 40.65 14.87 -31.48
C ARG A 839 40.11 14.66 -32.89
N GLU A 840 40.67 13.67 -33.60
CA GLU A 840 40.23 13.31 -34.94
C GLU A 840 38.77 12.81 -34.95
N ASP A 841 38.37 12.09 -33.90
CA ASP A 841 37.05 11.48 -33.73
C ASP A 841 35.94 12.46 -33.29
N PHE A 842 36.28 13.72 -33.00
CA PHE A 842 35.29 14.74 -32.59
C PHE A 842 34.23 14.96 -33.67
N LYS A 843 34.61 14.87 -34.95
CA LYS A 843 33.72 15.11 -36.09
C LYS A 843 32.61 14.07 -36.22
N SER A 844 32.85 12.86 -35.72
CA SER A 844 31.93 11.72 -35.73
C SER A 844 31.35 11.41 -34.34
N THR A 845 31.44 12.35 -33.39
CA THR A 845 30.90 12.19 -32.03
C THR A 845 29.53 12.85 -31.87
N ILE A 846 28.60 12.15 -31.23
CA ILE A 846 27.30 12.65 -30.76
C ILE A 846 27.40 12.90 -29.25
N PHE A 847 27.27 14.16 -28.85
CA PHE A 847 27.26 14.57 -27.45
C PHE A 847 25.83 14.75 -26.95
N VAL A 848 25.51 14.11 -25.83
CA VAL A 848 24.22 14.25 -25.13
C VAL A 848 24.49 14.90 -23.78
N ILE A 849 23.98 16.11 -23.56
CA ILE A 849 24.32 16.94 -22.41
C ILE A 849 23.06 17.28 -21.63
N THR A 850 23.06 17.03 -20.32
CA THR A 850 21.92 17.32 -19.43
C THR A 850 22.36 17.57 -17.98
N GLY A 851 21.49 18.21 -17.19
CA GLY A 851 21.68 18.38 -15.74
C GLY A 851 21.34 17.14 -14.90
N SER A 852 22.00 16.95 -13.76
CA SER A 852 21.69 15.87 -12.78
C SER A 852 20.66 16.27 -11.73
N SER A 853 20.54 17.56 -11.45
CA SER A 853 19.66 18.15 -10.46
C SER A 853 18.96 19.38 -11.03
N SER A 854 17.93 19.86 -10.34
CA SER A 854 17.23 21.11 -10.64
C SER A 854 17.53 22.13 -9.54
N ASN A 855 17.51 23.44 -9.85
CA ASN A 855 17.86 24.49 -8.90
C ASN A 855 16.77 24.60 -7.84
N TYR A 856 16.89 23.80 -6.78
CA TYR A 856 15.97 23.82 -5.66
C TYR A 856 16.68 24.39 -4.44
N ASP A 857 17.01 25.67 -4.52
CA ASP A 857 17.15 26.51 -3.35
C ASP A 857 16.55 27.89 -3.67
N LYS A 858 15.39 28.14 -3.04
CA LYS A 858 14.67 29.42 -2.89
C LYS A 858 13.72 29.89 -4.02
N GLU A 859 12.52 30.24 -3.57
CA GLU A 859 11.61 31.26 -4.15
C GLU A 859 11.21 31.14 -5.63
N THR A 860 10.90 29.95 -6.15
CA THR A 860 10.29 29.85 -7.50
C THR A 860 8.75 29.92 -7.44
N LYS A 861 8.17 30.90 -8.17
CA LYS A 861 6.71 31.10 -8.29
C LYS A 861 5.98 29.98 -9.10
N ASN A 862 6.72 29.11 -9.79
CA ASN A 862 6.18 28.05 -10.64
C ASN A 862 6.72 26.68 -10.20
N ILE A 863 5.84 25.84 -9.66
CA ILE A 863 6.17 24.54 -9.07
C ILE A 863 6.82 23.59 -10.10
N LEU A 864 6.54 23.76 -11.40
CA LEU A 864 7.11 22.92 -12.46
C LEU A 864 8.59 23.24 -12.75
N GLU A 865 9.08 24.43 -12.39
CA GLU A 865 10.48 24.83 -12.61
C GLU A 865 11.46 23.95 -11.84
N LYS A 866 11.02 23.37 -10.71
CA LYS A 866 11.82 22.42 -9.91
C LYS A 866 12.15 21.12 -10.64
N HIS A 867 11.58 20.86 -11.81
CA HIS A 867 11.87 19.66 -12.59
C HIS A 867 12.66 20.00 -13.86
N LYS A 868 12.90 21.27 -14.16
CA LYS A 868 13.49 21.66 -15.44
C LYS A 868 15.00 21.47 -15.50
N VAL A 869 15.44 20.73 -16.51
CA VAL A 869 16.84 20.53 -16.87
C VAL A 869 17.00 20.74 -18.38
N PRO A 870 18.13 21.28 -18.85
CA PRO A 870 18.36 21.40 -20.28
C PRO A 870 18.68 20.02 -20.86
N ILE A 871 18.15 19.73 -22.06
CA ILE A 871 18.59 18.59 -22.87
C ILE A 871 19.19 19.16 -24.15
N ILE A 872 20.49 18.91 -24.36
CA ILE A 872 21.24 19.40 -25.52
C ILE A 872 21.86 18.21 -26.23
N ILE A 873 21.64 18.12 -27.54
CA ILE A 873 22.34 17.16 -28.40
C ILE A 873 23.21 17.94 -29.39
N TYR A 874 24.52 17.79 -29.26
CA TYR A 874 25.51 18.46 -30.10
C TYR A 874 26.29 17.44 -30.94
N SER A 875 26.54 17.74 -32.21
CA SER A 875 27.42 16.96 -33.07
C SER A 875 27.78 17.74 -34.33
N GLN A 876 28.97 17.52 -34.90
CA GLN A 876 29.29 18.01 -36.26
C GLN A 876 28.54 17.25 -37.37
N LEU A 877 27.89 16.13 -37.02
CA LEU A 877 27.00 15.37 -37.91
C LEU A 877 25.62 16.03 -38.08
N LEU A 878 25.30 17.08 -37.31
CA LEU A 878 24.04 17.79 -37.46
C LEU A 878 23.96 18.48 -38.83
N LYS A 879 22.82 18.33 -39.50
CA LYS A 879 22.46 19.06 -40.72
C LYS A 879 22.05 20.50 -40.41
N LYS A 880 21.41 20.70 -39.25
CA LYS A 880 20.97 22.00 -38.74
C LYS A 880 20.88 21.96 -37.22
N SER A 881 21.10 23.10 -36.57
CA SER A 881 20.71 23.32 -35.18
C SER A 881 19.24 23.71 -35.10
N GLN A 882 18.58 23.39 -33.99
CA GLN A 882 17.18 23.74 -33.77
C GLN A 882 16.87 23.79 -32.28
N GLU A 883 16.10 24.80 -31.88
CA GLU A 883 15.51 24.88 -30.54
C GLU A 883 14.07 24.37 -30.60
N PHE A 884 13.72 23.48 -29.67
CA PHE A 884 12.40 22.89 -29.52
C PHE A 884 11.74 23.39 -28.23
N THR A 885 10.44 23.69 -28.35
CA THR A 885 9.59 24.15 -27.25
C THR A 885 8.65 23.07 -26.72
N SER A 886 8.65 21.90 -27.35
CA SER A 886 7.97 20.69 -26.88
C SER A 886 8.49 20.25 -25.50
N ILE A 887 7.63 19.60 -24.71
CA ILE A 887 8.05 19.00 -23.45
C ILE A 887 8.84 17.72 -23.76
N ALA A 888 9.99 17.58 -23.12
CA ALA A 888 10.83 16.40 -23.21
C ALA A 888 11.29 15.98 -21.82
N SER A 889 11.61 14.71 -21.64
CA SER A 889 12.16 14.19 -20.39
C SER A 889 13.47 13.45 -20.63
N GLN A 890 14.29 13.34 -19.57
CA GLN A 890 15.53 12.55 -19.59
C GLN A 890 15.31 11.07 -19.97
N VAL A 891 14.14 10.51 -19.63
CA VAL A 891 13.78 9.13 -20.03
C VAL A 891 13.52 8.98 -21.52
N ASP A 892 13.34 10.09 -22.25
CA ASP A 892 13.14 10.08 -23.70
C ASP A 892 14.47 9.99 -24.46
N ILE A 893 15.61 10.16 -23.78
CA ILE A 893 16.95 10.18 -24.40
C ILE A 893 17.29 8.81 -24.97
N LEU A 894 17.21 7.74 -24.17
CA LEU A 894 17.51 6.37 -24.62
C LEU A 894 16.77 5.98 -25.92
N PRO A 895 15.42 5.97 -25.97
CA PRO A 895 14.68 5.61 -27.18
C PRO A 895 14.99 6.51 -28.40
N SER A 896 15.36 7.77 -28.17
CA SER A 896 15.70 8.71 -29.25
C SER A 896 17.06 8.43 -29.86
N ILE A 897 18.06 8.18 -29.01
CA ILE A 897 19.43 7.88 -29.46
C ILE A 897 19.47 6.49 -30.12
N THR A 898 18.79 5.48 -29.57
CA THR A 898 18.80 4.13 -30.16
C THR A 898 18.11 4.09 -31.51
N SER A 899 16.94 4.73 -31.65
CA SER A 899 16.24 4.81 -32.93
C SER A 899 17.03 5.62 -33.96
N LEU A 900 17.76 6.67 -33.54
CA LEU A 900 18.68 7.41 -34.41
C LEU A 900 19.80 6.49 -34.92
N LEU A 901 20.39 5.68 -34.04
CA LEU A 901 21.45 4.73 -34.39
C LEU A 901 20.96 3.68 -35.38
N GLU A 902 19.79 3.08 -35.11
CA GLU A 902 19.14 2.08 -35.97
C GLU A 902 18.76 2.65 -37.34
N ALA A 903 18.33 3.92 -37.41
CA ALA A 903 17.86 4.52 -38.65
C ALA A 903 18.99 5.03 -39.57
N ASN A 904 20.04 5.63 -38.99
CA ASN A 904 21.06 6.35 -39.76
C ASN A 904 22.41 5.64 -39.85
N TYR A 905 22.67 4.63 -39.02
CA TYR A 905 23.97 3.98 -38.92
C TYR A 905 23.83 2.45 -38.94
N LYS A 906 24.91 1.70 -39.24
CA LYS A 906 24.90 0.22 -39.22
C LYS A 906 24.80 -0.30 -37.78
N PHE A 907 23.59 -0.29 -37.23
CA PHE A 907 23.28 -0.68 -35.86
C PHE A 907 22.23 -1.80 -35.86
N ASN A 908 22.50 -2.87 -35.11
CA ASN A 908 21.62 -4.02 -35.01
C ASN A 908 20.36 -3.65 -34.22
N PRO A 909 19.15 -3.80 -34.80
CA PRO A 909 17.93 -3.39 -34.13
C PRO A 909 17.58 -4.26 -32.93
N GLN A 910 16.93 -3.65 -31.95
CA GLN A 910 16.29 -4.30 -30.82
C GLN A 910 14.88 -4.75 -31.23
N TYR A 911 14.45 -5.94 -30.80
CA TYR A 911 13.07 -6.40 -30.99
C TYR A 911 12.16 -5.95 -29.84
N PHE A 912 12.68 -5.88 -28.62
CA PHE A 912 11.94 -5.50 -27.43
C PHE A 912 12.68 -4.44 -26.61
N ASN A 913 11.95 -3.58 -25.92
CA ASN A 913 12.48 -2.67 -24.92
C ASN A 913 11.49 -2.54 -23.74
N HIS A 914 11.88 -1.85 -22.67
CA HIS A 914 11.04 -1.64 -21.47
C HIS A 914 10.82 -0.15 -21.15
N ASN A 915 11.05 0.71 -22.15
CA ASN A 915 11.22 2.14 -21.96
C ASN A 915 9.93 2.83 -21.48
N ILE A 916 9.99 3.50 -20.32
CA ILE A 916 8.90 4.37 -19.87
C ILE A 916 8.82 5.68 -20.67
N GLY A 917 9.93 6.14 -21.24
CA GLY A 917 10.00 7.33 -22.09
C GLY A 917 9.44 7.11 -23.49
N TYR A 918 9.35 8.22 -24.21
CA TYR A 918 8.96 8.34 -25.61
C TYR A 918 10.17 8.80 -26.43
N GLN A 919 10.00 9.06 -27.72
CA GLN A 919 11.03 9.80 -28.45
C GLN A 919 10.99 11.29 -28.10
N LEU A 920 12.15 11.93 -28.13
CA LEU A 920 12.30 13.37 -27.99
C LEU A 920 11.45 14.05 -29.08
N ASP A 921 10.47 14.81 -28.63
CA ASP A 921 9.51 15.48 -29.50
C ASP A 921 10.23 16.62 -30.25
N THR A 922 10.28 16.52 -31.57
CA THR A 922 10.94 17.50 -32.46
C THR A 922 9.96 18.47 -33.12
N THR A 923 8.73 18.55 -32.63
CA THR A 923 7.76 19.53 -33.09
C THR A 923 8.07 20.93 -32.54
N ASN A 924 7.79 21.95 -33.36
CA ASN A 924 7.99 23.36 -32.98
C ASN A 924 6.77 23.98 -32.27
N ASN A 925 5.67 23.24 -32.16
CA ASN A 925 4.49 23.70 -31.43
C ASN A 925 4.59 23.28 -29.97
N ILE A 926 4.11 24.13 -29.07
CA ILE A 926 4.06 23.78 -27.64
C ILE A 926 2.89 22.83 -27.46
N GLN A 927 3.18 21.54 -27.56
CA GLN A 927 2.24 20.45 -27.35
C GLN A 927 2.83 19.53 -26.29
N ASN A 928 1.95 18.97 -25.45
CA ASN A 928 2.32 17.86 -24.61
C ASN A 928 1.42 16.67 -24.92
N ASN A 929 1.98 15.72 -25.65
CA ASN A 929 1.32 14.47 -26.00
C ASN A 929 1.77 13.31 -25.12
N HIS A 930 2.69 13.57 -24.17
CA HIS A 930 3.31 12.56 -23.32
C HIS A 930 2.88 12.71 -21.87
N ASN A 931 2.88 11.59 -21.17
CA ASN A 931 2.58 11.52 -19.76
C ASN A 931 3.86 11.21 -18.99
N TYR A 932 4.22 12.07 -18.04
CA TYR A 932 5.42 11.93 -17.23
C TYR A 932 5.05 11.93 -15.75
N VAL A 933 5.37 10.84 -15.07
CA VAL A 933 5.35 10.80 -13.61
C VAL A 933 6.66 11.44 -13.15
N LEU A 934 6.59 12.65 -12.59
CA LEU A 934 7.76 13.40 -12.13
C LEU A 934 7.93 13.17 -10.63
N LEU A 935 9.10 12.71 -10.19
CA LEU A 935 9.33 12.47 -8.78
C LEU A 935 9.92 13.73 -8.17
N GLY A 936 9.24 14.32 -7.19
CA GLY A 936 9.74 15.52 -6.53
C GLY A 936 11.01 15.27 -5.72
N ASN A 937 11.95 16.24 -5.75
CA ASN A 937 13.15 16.27 -4.88
C ASN A 937 12.82 16.24 -3.38
N HIS A 938 11.59 16.62 -2.99
CA HIS A 938 11.08 16.45 -1.63
C HIS A 938 10.11 15.29 -1.54
N HIS A 939 10.67 14.07 -1.54
CA HIS A 939 10.28 12.89 -0.78
C HIS A 939 8.80 12.52 -0.53
N GLN A 940 7.80 13.14 -1.17
CA GLN A 940 6.40 13.03 -0.71
C GLN A 940 5.32 12.89 -1.78
N THR A 941 5.53 13.33 -3.01
CA THR A 941 4.50 13.14 -4.04
C THR A 941 5.14 12.94 -5.40
N ASN A 942 4.71 11.90 -6.11
CA ASN A 942 4.86 11.89 -7.55
C ASN A 942 3.97 13.01 -8.09
N ASP A 943 4.58 14.02 -8.69
CA ASP A 943 3.84 14.90 -9.56
C ASP A 943 3.55 14.15 -10.86
N LEU A 944 2.53 14.57 -11.58
CA LEU A 944 2.16 13.95 -12.85
C LEU A 944 1.88 15.04 -13.87
N ILE A 945 2.58 14.98 -14.99
CA ILE A 945 2.12 15.60 -16.23
C ILE A 945 1.30 14.57 -16.98
N PHE A 946 0.05 14.90 -17.27
CA PHE A 946 -0.85 14.05 -18.06
C PHE A 946 -1.55 14.90 -19.13
N GLY A 947 -1.05 14.85 -20.36
CA GLY A 947 -1.44 15.78 -21.43
C GLY A 947 -1.28 17.25 -20.98
N LYS A 948 -2.35 18.04 -21.05
CA LYS A 948 -2.33 19.45 -20.61
C LYS A 948 -2.41 19.66 -19.09
N TYR A 949 -2.54 18.60 -18.31
CA TYR A 949 -2.71 18.70 -16.85
C TYR A 949 -1.40 18.44 -16.12
N TYR A 950 -1.17 19.19 -15.05
CA TYR A 950 -0.12 18.96 -14.09
C TYR A 950 -0.75 18.74 -12.71
N LEU A 951 -0.55 17.59 -12.11
CA LEU A 951 -0.99 17.29 -10.75
C LEU A 951 0.24 17.34 -9.84
N SER A 952 0.19 18.19 -8.81
CA SER A 952 1.21 18.22 -7.75
C SER A 952 0.54 18.05 -6.40
N GLY A 953 0.80 16.92 -5.73
CA GLY A 953 0.09 16.50 -4.52
C GLY A 953 -1.43 16.43 -4.72
N THR A 954 -2.17 17.38 -4.14
CA THR A 954 -3.62 17.47 -4.29
C THR A 954 -4.07 18.49 -5.32
N ASP A 955 -3.16 19.36 -5.77
CA ASP A 955 -3.47 20.49 -6.62
C ASP A 955 -3.37 20.12 -8.09
N LEU A 956 -4.44 20.44 -8.82
CA LEU A 956 -4.52 20.25 -10.25
C LEU A 956 -4.27 21.58 -10.94
N PHE A 957 -3.39 21.56 -11.93
CA PHE A 957 -3.05 22.69 -12.77
C PHE A 957 -3.30 22.34 -14.24
N GLU A 958 -3.62 23.35 -15.03
CA GLU A 958 -3.55 23.29 -16.49
C GLU A 958 -2.27 23.99 -16.94
N ILE A 959 -1.50 23.33 -17.79
CA ILE A 959 -0.27 23.83 -18.39
C ILE A 959 -0.67 24.64 -19.62
N ASN A 960 -0.29 25.93 -19.65
CA ASN A 960 -0.52 26.77 -20.82
C ASN A 960 0.64 26.70 -21.83
N GLU A 961 0.49 27.40 -22.94
CA GLU A 961 1.47 27.48 -24.04
C GLU A 961 2.87 27.95 -23.61
N ASN A 962 3.09 28.51 -22.43
CA ASN A 962 4.41 28.92 -21.95
C ASN A 962 4.95 28.06 -20.78
N LEU A 963 4.40 26.87 -20.57
CA LEU A 963 4.60 26.07 -19.36
C LEU A 963 4.30 26.81 -18.04
N LYS A 964 3.48 27.87 -18.11
CA LYS A 964 2.92 28.47 -16.91
C LYS A 964 1.74 27.62 -16.48
N ILE A 965 1.74 27.28 -15.21
CA ILE A 965 0.67 26.50 -14.61
C ILE A 965 -0.43 27.43 -14.13
N LYS A 966 -1.68 27.08 -14.41
CA LYS A 966 -2.87 27.74 -13.85
C LYS A 966 -3.62 26.73 -13.00
N ARG A 967 -3.82 27.03 -11.72
CA ARG A 967 -4.57 26.15 -10.82
C ARG A 967 -6.01 26.02 -11.29
N ILE A 968 -6.54 24.81 -11.29
CA ILE A 968 -7.92 24.48 -11.66
C ILE A 968 -8.55 23.54 -10.62
N SER A 969 -9.87 23.60 -10.46
CA SER A 969 -10.62 22.74 -9.55
C SER A 969 -11.49 21.76 -10.34
N ASN A 970 -10.97 20.57 -10.63
CA ASN A 970 -11.73 19.48 -11.24
C ASN A 970 -11.53 18.18 -10.47
N LYS A 971 -12.54 17.79 -9.68
CA LYS A 971 -12.46 16.65 -8.76
C LYS A 971 -12.35 15.31 -9.50
N LEU A 972 -13.05 15.15 -10.63
CA LEU A 972 -13.01 13.91 -11.42
C LEU A 972 -11.64 13.71 -12.05
N VAL A 973 -11.08 14.76 -12.66
CA VAL A 973 -9.72 14.71 -13.23
C VAL A 973 -8.69 14.46 -12.13
N SER A 974 -8.77 15.18 -11.00
CA SER A 974 -7.86 14.96 -9.86
C SER A 974 -7.93 13.53 -9.32
N GLN A 975 -9.12 12.93 -9.21
CA GLN A 975 -9.27 11.54 -8.78
C GLN A 975 -8.69 10.56 -9.78
N HIS A 976 -8.92 10.79 -11.08
CA HIS A 976 -8.37 9.94 -12.15
C HIS A 976 -6.83 9.99 -12.16
N LEU A 977 -6.24 11.18 -12.08
CA LEU A 977 -4.79 11.35 -12.08
C LEU A 977 -4.12 10.79 -10.81
N LYS A 978 -4.79 10.89 -9.65
CA LYS A 978 -4.32 10.24 -8.40
C LYS A 978 -4.34 8.72 -8.51
N LYS A 979 -5.40 8.16 -9.11
CA LYS A 979 -5.45 6.72 -9.40
C LYS A 979 -4.33 6.32 -10.35
N TYR A 980 -4.07 7.11 -11.40
CA TYR A 980 -2.97 6.85 -12.33
C TYR A 980 -1.61 6.77 -11.62
N ILE A 981 -1.29 7.73 -10.73
CA ILE A 981 -0.04 7.71 -9.95
C ILE A 981 0.05 6.45 -9.09
N HIS A 982 -1.05 6.07 -8.43
CA HIS A 982 -1.11 4.89 -7.59
C HIS A 982 -0.85 3.61 -8.41
N ASP A 983 -1.57 3.43 -9.52
CA ASP A 983 -1.40 2.28 -10.42
C ASP A 983 0.03 2.23 -10.98
N TYR A 984 0.59 3.37 -11.42
CA TYR A 984 1.97 3.45 -11.90
C TYR A 984 2.99 3.04 -10.85
N ASN A 985 2.82 3.47 -9.59
CA ASN A 985 3.71 3.11 -8.49
C ASN A 985 3.67 1.62 -8.17
N ILE A 986 2.48 1.04 -8.07
CA ILE A 986 2.31 -0.40 -7.82
C ILE A 986 2.97 -1.21 -8.94
N ILE A 987 2.74 -0.84 -10.20
CA ILE A 987 3.28 -1.55 -11.37
C ILE A 987 4.81 -1.40 -11.45
N SER A 988 5.33 -0.20 -11.17
CA SER A 988 6.78 0.07 -11.11
C SER A 988 7.44 -0.77 -10.02
N SER A 989 6.90 -0.76 -8.81
CA SER A 989 7.40 -1.56 -7.69
C SER A 989 7.28 -3.07 -7.98
N TYR A 990 6.19 -3.54 -8.58
CA TYR A 990 6.06 -4.95 -9.00
C TYR A 990 7.15 -5.34 -10.00
N SER A 991 7.34 -4.51 -11.05
CA SER A 991 8.30 -4.78 -12.13
C SER A 991 9.74 -4.84 -11.61
N ILE A 992 10.08 -3.98 -10.65
CA ILE A 992 11.42 -3.89 -10.06
C ILE A 992 11.62 -4.98 -9.00
N CYS A 993 10.75 -5.04 -7.98
CA CYS A 993 10.91 -5.96 -6.85
C CYS A 993 10.78 -7.43 -7.23
N LYS A 994 10.00 -7.77 -8.28
CA LYS A 994 9.82 -9.16 -8.73
C LYS A 994 10.71 -9.53 -9.92
N ASN A 995 11.63 -8.65 -10.33
CA ASN A 995 12.48 -8.84 -11.52
C ASN A 995 11.65 -9.14 -12.80
N LYS A 996 10.64 -8.29 -13.06
CA LYS A 996 9.67 -8.41 -14.14
C LYS A 996 9.74 -7.24 -15.14
N LEU A 997 10.92 -6.63 -15.30
CA LEU A 997 11.15 -5.59 -16.30
C LEU A 997 11.51 -6.18 -17.67
N VAL A 998 12.45 -7.12 -17.70
CA VAL A 998 12.88 -7.83 -18.92
C VAL A 998 13.06 -9.33 -18.63
N PRO A 999 12.70 -10.23 -19.56
CA PRO A 999 13.01 -11.65 -19.43
C PRO A 999 14.52 -11.89 -19.30
N LYS A 1000 14.92 -12.69 -18.30
CA LYS A 1000 16.33 -12.93 -18.00
C LYS A 1000 17.15 -13.48 -19.17
N SER A 1001 16.55 -14.37 -19.97
CA SER A 1001 17.17 -14.92 -21.19
C SER A 1001 17.43 -13.82 -22.23
N TYR A 1002 16.47 -12.91 -22.40
CA TYR A 1002 16.61 -11.78 -23.32
C TYR A 1002 17.69 -10.81 -22.82
N TYR A 1003 17.69 -10.45 -21.55
CA TYR A 1003 18.73 -9.61 -20.94
C TYR A 1003 20.14 -10.12 -21.23
N TYR A 1004 20.44 -11.39 -20.94
CA TYR A 1004 21.77 -11.96 -21.16
C TYR A 1004 22.18 -11.93 -22.63
N SER A 1005 21.24 -12.20 -23.55
CA SER A 1005 21.51 -12.09 -24.98
C SER A 1005 21.92 -10.68 -25.42
N GLN A 1006 21.41 -9.63 -24.75
CA GLN A 1006 21.72 -8.25 -25.11
C GLN A 1006 23.09 -7.80 -24.58
N ILE A 1007 23.51 -8.24 -23.38
CA ILE A 1007 24.83 -7.88 -22.82
C ILE A 1007 25.98 -8.78 -23.33
N GLY A 1008 25.74 -9.58 -24.37
CA GLY A 1008 26.74 -10.48 -24.94
C GLY A 1008 27.18 -11.60 -23.97
N ARG A 1009 26.35 -11.94 -22.98
CA ARG A 1009 26.61 -13.06 -22.07
C ARG A 1009 25.82 -14.27 -22.51
N GLN A 1010 26.51 -15.36 -22.75
CA GLN A 1010 25.89 -16.64 -23.02
C GLN A 1010 25.54 -17.32 -21.70
N ALA A 1011 24.30 -17.78 -21.55
CA ALA A 1011 23.95 -18.68 -20.47
C ALA A 1011 24.59 -20.05 -20.73
N LEU A 1012 25.38 -20.53 -19.78
CA LEU A 1012 26.12 -21.79 -19.88
C LEU A 1012 25.47 -22.90 -19.06
N VAL A 1013 25.09 -22.57 -17.83
CA VAL A 1013 24.39 -23.47 -16.90
C VAL A 1013 23.25 -22.71 -16.25
N ASN A 1014 22.07 -23.33 -16.19
CA ASN A 1014 20.97 -22.90 -15.33
C ASN A 1014 20.38 -24.17 -14.69
N PHE A 1015 20.99 -24.57 -13.59
CA PHE A 1015 20.62 -25.76 -12.84
C PHE A 1015 19.81 -25.37 -11.61
N GLN A 1016 18.70 -26.06 -11.38
CA GLN A 1016 17.89 -25.91 -10.19
C GLN A 1016 17.38 -27.29 -9.78
N SER A 1017 17.66 -27.68 -8.54
CA SER A 1017 17.19 -28.94 -7.97
C SER A 1017 16.67 -28.71 -6.55
N GLY A 1018 15.45 -29.19 -6.31
CA GLY A 1018 14.90 -29.36 -4.97
C GLY A 1018 15.06 -30.78 -4.45
N PHE A 1019 15.75 -31.66 -5.19
CA PHE A 1019 16.01 -33.05 -4.83
C PHE A 1019 14.78 -33.99 -4.70
N GLU A 1020 13.60 -33.56 -5.18
CA GLU A 1020 12.30 -34.27 -5.01
C GLU A 1020 12.02 -35.37 -6.05
N GLU A 1021 12.34 -35.21 -7.35
CA GLU A 1021 12.15 -36.22 -8.42
C GLU A 1021 13.23 -36.16 -9.53
N LEU A 1022 13.55 -37.32 -10.12
CA LEU A 1022 14.35 -37.63 -11.34
C LEU A 1022 15.53 -36.71 -11.77
N ASP A 1023 16.11 -35.93 -10.85
CA ASP A 1023 17.45 -35.35 -11.00
C ASP A 1023 18.49 -36.46 -10.85
N SER A 1024 18.58 -37.27 -11.92
CA SER A 1024 19.67 -38.14 -12.41
C SER A 1024 20.69 -38.67 -11.39
N THR A 1025 20.92 -39.99 -11.40
CA THR A 1025 22.15 -40.77 -11.10
C THR A 1025 23.35 -40.17 -10.34
N TYR A 1026 23.65 -38.87 -10.44
CA TYR A 1026 24.75 -38.15 -9.80
C TYR A 1026 24.61 -37.98 -8.28
N TYR A 1027 23.40 -37.78 -7.75
CA TYR A 1027 23.20 -37.47 -6.32
C TYR A 1027 22.57 -38.61 -5.51
N SER A 1028 22.17 -39.71 -6.15
CA SER A 1028 21.33 -40.76 -5.55
C SER A 1028 21.89 -41.33 -4.24
N ASN A 1029 23.21 -41.42 -4.12
CA ASN A 1029 23.88 -42.02 -2.96
C ASN A 1029 24.03 -41.05 -1.78
N GLN A 1030 23.61 -39.78 -1.93
CA GLN A 1030 23.76 -38.72 -0.94
C GLN A 1030 22.41 -38.10 -0.51
N LEU A 1031 21.28 -38.57 -1.04
CA LEU A 1031 19.95 -38.04 -0.70
C LEU A 1031 19.41 -38.65 0.61
N VAL A 1032 18.76 -37.82 1.44
CA VAL A 1032 18.14 -38.23 2.72
C VAL A 1032 16.72 -37.69 2.83
N GLU A 1033 15.78 -38.52 3.32
CA GLU A 1033 14.33 -38.23 3.34
C GLU A 1033 13.80 -37.55 4.61
N ASN A 1034 14.63 -37.42 5.66
CA ASN A 1034 14.17 -37.04 7.00
C ASN A 1034 14.54 -35.62 7.43
N ILE A 1035 15.32 -34.89 6.63
CA ILE A 1035 15.81 -33.53 6.94
C ILE A 1035 15.78 -32.74 5.63
N SER A 1036 14.71 -32.00 5.37
CA SER A 1036 14.55 -31.12 4.20
C SER A 1036 14.15 -29.70 4.63
N TYR A 1037 14.41 -28.72 3.78
CA TYR A 1037 13.91 -27.35 3.93
C TYR A 1037 12.53 -27.20 3.27
N TYR A 1038 12.35 -27.85 2.12
CA TYR A 1038 11.10 -27.90 1.38
C TYR A 1038 10.96 -29.27 0.72
N GLY A 1039 9.79 -29.90 0.79
CA GLY A 1039 9.59 -31.25 0.23
C GLY A 1039 10.08 -32.39 1.15
N HIS A 1040 10.43 -33.52 0.57
CA HIS A 1040 10.76 -34.78 1.25
C HIS A 1040 12.25 -35.14 1.21
N LYS A 1041 13.11 -34.52 0.39
CA LYS A 1041 14.52 -34.93 0.26
C LYS A 1041 15.51 -33.77 0.38
N SER A 1042 16.73 -34.07 0.80
CA SER A 1042 17.86 -33.12 0.71
C SER A 1042 19.17 -33.85 0.45
N LEU A 1043 20.16 -33.11 -0.03
CA LEU A 1043 21.52 -33.60 -0.22
C LEU A 1043 22.28 -33.60 1.11
N SER A 1044 22.68 -34.77 1.58
CA SER A 1044 23.45 -34.97 2.81
C SER A 1044 24.92 -35.21 2.53
N SER A 1045 25.77 -34.50 3.26
CA SER A 1045 27.20 -34.81 3.35
C SER A 1045 27.49 -35.30 4.77
N ASN A 1046 27.73 -36.61 4.91
CA ASN A 1046 28.06 -37.21 6.20
C ASN A 1046 29.42 -37.93 6.15
N ASN A 1047 30.39 -37.46 6.93
CA ASN A 1047 31.76 -37.98 6.97
C ASN A 1047 32.51 -37.95 5.61
N LEU A 1048 32.05 -37.10 4.69
CA LEU A 1048 32.68 -36.88 3.39
C LEU A 1048 33.55 -35.63 3.43
N GLU A 1049 34.77 -35.75 2.92
CA GLU A 1049 35.67 -34.61 2.74
C GLU A 1049 35.33 -33.82 1.47
N PHE A 1050 34.90 -34.50 0.41
CA PHE A 1050 34.47 -33.88 -0.84
C PHE A 1050 33.08 -34.37 -1.22
N SER A 1051 32.18 -33.44 -1.55
CA SER A 1051 30.85 -33.76 -2.07
C SER A 1051 30.58 -32.95 -3.34
N LEU A 1052 30.09 -33.61 -4.37
CA LEU A 1052 29.84 -32.99 -5.67
C LEU A 1052 28.72 -31.95 -5.54
N LEU A 1053 28.97 -30.73 -6.01
CA LEU A 1053 27.97 -29.67 -6.01
C LEU A 1053 27.21 -29.65 -7.34
N TYR A 1054 27.92 -29.81 -8.46
CA TYR A 1054 27.36 -29.85 -9.81
C TYR A 1054 28.13 -30.87 -10.66
N PRO A 1055 27.49 -31.60 -11.59
CA PRO A 1055 28.19 -32.46 -12.54
C PRO A 1055 29.24 -31.69 -13.34
N GLU A 1056 30.21 -32.41 -13.89
CA GLU A 1056 31.28 -31.78 -14.68
C GLU A 1056 30.70 -31.02 -15.89
N PHE A 1057 31.08 -29.75 -16.03
CA PHE A 1057 30.65 -28.93 -17.16
C PHE A 1057 31.74 -28.86 -18.23
N ASN A 1058 31.40 -29.33 -19.43
CA ASN A 1058 32.26 -29.23 -20.60
C ASN A 1058 31.91 -27.97 -21.37
N PHE A 1059 32.90 -27.08 -21.55
CA PHE A 1059 32.72 -25.90 -22.39
C PHE A 1059 32.59 -26.31 -23.85
N LYS A 1060 31.81 -25.55 -24.63
CA LYS A 1060 31.63 -25.76 -26.08
C LYS A 1060 32.18 -24.61 -26.92
N SER A 1061 32.72 -23.59 -26.26
CA SER A 1061 33.24 -22.35 -26.84
C SER A 1061 34.18 -21.69 -25.82
N SER A 1062 35.08 -20.81 -26.30
CA SER A 1062 36.05 -20.11 -25.45
C SER A 1062 35.43 -18.86 -24.83
N PHE A 1063 35.76 -18.56 -23.57
CA PHE A 1063 35.21 -17.44 -22.80
C PHE A 1063 36.32 -16.58 -22.18
N SER A 1064 36.16 -15.27 -22.18
CA SER A 1064 37.07 -14.31 -21.53
C SER A 1064 36.81 -14.19 -20.03
N ASN A 1065 35.56 -14.42 -19.62
CA ASN A 1065 35.14 -14.39 -18.23
C ASN A 1065 33.92 -15.29 -18.05
N ILE A 1066 33.86 -16.02 -16.94
CA ILE A 1066 32.65 -16.69 -16.48
C ILE A 1066 32.23 -16.15 -15.11
N LYS A 1067 30.93 -15.91 -14.97
CA LYS A 1067 30.28 -15.61 -13.69
C LYS A 1067 29.45 -16.80 -13.26
N ILE A 1068 29.71 -17.29 -12.06
CA ILE A 1068 29.00 -18.41 -11.42
C ILE A 1068 28.25 -17.85 -10.21
N GLU A 1069 26.94 -18.06 -10.16
CA GLU A 1069 26.04 -17.70 -9.07
C GLU A 1069 25.50 -18.99 -8.46
N ILE A 1070 25.61 -19.13 -7.14
CA ILE A 1070 25.20 -20.33 -6.40
C ILE A 1070 24.28 -19.90 -5.27
N GLU A 1071 23.08 -20.48 -5.22
CA GLU A 1071 22.08 -20.26 -4.17
C GLU A 1071 21.60 -21.60 -3.65
N PHE A 1072 21.56 -21.80 -2.33
CA PHE A 1072 21.07 -23.03 -1.71
C PHE A 1072 20.70 -22.79 -0.25
N ASN A 1073 19.91 -23.67 0.35
CA ASN A 1073 19.69 -23.71 1.78
C ASN A 1073 20.63 -24.74 2.42
N ILE A 1074 21.23 -24.43 3.56
CA ILE A 1074 22.11 -25.33 4.31
C ILE A 1074 21.63 -25.51 5.74
N TYR A 1075 21.73 -26.73 6.25
CA TYR A 1075 21.54 -27.10 7.65
C TYR A 1075 22.81 -27.74 8.19
N LEU A 1076 23.44 -27.12 9.17
CA LEU A 1076 24.59 -27.69 9.87
C LEU A 1076 24.12 -28.45 11.12
N LYS A 1077 24.46 -29.74 11.24
CA LYS A 1077 24.06 -30.55 12.40
C LYS A 1077 24.80 -30.14 13.67
N ASN A 1078 26.11 -29.88 13.55
CA ASN A 1078 27.00 -29.49 14.65
C ASN A 1078 27.79 -28.23 14.27
N SER A 1079 28.15 -27.40 15.26
CA SER A 1079 29.15 -26.33 15.05
C SER A 1079 30.53 -26.95 14.91
N THR A 1080 31.31 -26.51 13.92
CA THR A 1080 32.70 -26.94 13.74
C THR A 1080 33.62 -25.73 13.62
N SER A 1081 34.90 -25.92 13.93
CA SER A 1081 35.93 -24.87 13.82
C SER A 1081 36.32 -24.56 12.38
N ASN A 1082 36.07 -25.48 11.44
CA ASN A 1082 36.37 -25.35 10.02
C ASN A 1082 35.11 -25.60 9.17
N ASN A 1083 34.61 -24.51 8.58
CA ASN A 1083 33.44 -24.48 7.72
C ASN A 1083 33.71 -25.14 6.35
N PRO A 1084 32.72 -25.80 5.73
CA PRO A 1084 32.84 -26.27 4.35
C PRO A 1084 33.03 -25.10 3.38
N LEU A 1085 33.90 -25.28 2.38
CA LEU A 1085 34.14 -24.32 1.30
C LEU A 1085 33.51 -24.80 0.01
N ILE A 1086 33.05 -23.89 -0.85
CA ILE A 1086 32.77 -24.24 -2.25
C ILE A 1086 34.06 -24.08 -3.04
N ILE A 1087 34.47 -25.13 -3.72
CA ILE A 1087 35.64 -25.12 -4.59
C ILE A 1087 35.18 -25.19 -6.05
N ILE A 1088 35.74 -24.30 -6.87
CA ILE A 1088 35.54 -24.24 -8.31
C ILE A 1088 36.89 -24.45 -8.98
N THR A 1089 37.00 -25.49 -9.80
CA THR A 1089 38.22 -25.82 -10.53
C THR A 1089 37.95 -25.89 -12.03
N GLY A 1090 38.86 -25.34 -12.82
CA GLY A 1090 38.87 -25.54 -14.27
C GLY A 1090 40.13 -26.27 -14.69
N ASN A 1091 39.98 -27.34 -15.45
CA ASN A 1091 41.09 -28.15 -15.96
C ASN A 1091 41.06 -28.15 -17.49
N ASN A 1092 42.23 -28.21 -18.13
CA ASN A 1092 42.32 -28.45 -19.56
C ASN A 1092 42.11 -29.95 -19.89
N ASN A 1093 42.12 -30.31 -21.18
CA ASN A 1093 41.92 -31.69 -21.66
C ASN A 1093 42.94 -32.70 -21.14
N GLN A 1094 44.12 -32.22 -20.71
CA GLN A 1094 45.18 -33.03 -20.14
C GLN A 1094 45.06 -33.12 -18.60
N LEU A 1095 43.92 -32.71 -18.03
CA LEU A 1095 43.62 -32.64 -16.60
C LEU A 1095 44.54 -31.69 -15.80
N LYS A 1096 45.31 -30.83 -16.46
CA LYS A 1096 46.12 -29.81 -15.79
C LYS A 1096 45.18 -28.71 -15.25
N SER A 1097 45.29 -28.42 -13.96
CA SER A 1097 44.52 -27.36 -13.30
C SER A 1097 44.92 -25.99 -13.86
N LEU A 1098 43.95 -25.27 -14.42
CA LEU A 1098 44.10 -23.91 -14.95
C LEU A 1098 43.79 -22.87 -13.87
N PHE A 1099 42.79 -23.13 -13.02
CA PHE A 1099 42.48 -22.30 -11.87
C PHE A 1099 41.85 -23.14 -10.75
N TRP A 1100 42.02 -22.65 -9.52
CA TRP A 1100 41.44 -23.21 -8.31
C TRP A 1100 40.95 -22.06 -7.43
N GLU A 1101 39.65 -21.94 -7.24
CA GLU A 1101 39.04 -20.85 -6.49
C GLU A 1101 38.17 -21.41 -5.35
N GLY A 1102 38.43 -20.94 -4.13
CA GLY A 1102 37.66 -21.28 -2.95
C GLY A 1102 36.73 -20.15 -2.50
N ILE A 1103 35.50 -20.48 -2.16
CA ILE A 1103 34.50 -19.56 -1.63
C ILE A 1103 34.13 -19.98 -0.20
N ASP A 1104 34.46 -19.13 0.76
CA ASP A 1104 34.01 -19.26 2.15
C ASP A 1104 32.67 -18.52 2.34
N PHE A 1105 31.58 -19.22 2.07
CA PHE A 1105 30.22 -18.67 2.12
C PHE A 1105 29.67 -18.51 3.56
N LEU A 1106 30.41 -19.00 4.58
CA LEU A 1106 30.01 -18.96 5.99
C LEU A 1106 30.73 -17.85 6.78
N LYS A 1107 31.78 -17.23 6.22
CA LYS A 1107 32.45 -16.08 6.84
C LYS A 1107 31.56 -14.83 6.92
N GLU A 1108 30.73 -14.62 5.89
CA GLU A 1108 29.81 -13.47 5.82
C GLU A 1108 28.43 -13.78 6.44
N ASN A 1109 28.07 -15.06 6.55
CA ASN A 1109 26.76 -15.52 7.04
C ASN A 1109 26.90 -16.18 8.41
N LYS A 1110 26.37 -15.57 9.48
CA LYS A 1110 26.31 -16.20 10.81
C LYS A 1110 25.31 -17.37 10.83
N VAL A 1111 25.79 -18.57 10.49
CA VAL A 1111 24.99 -19.80 10.54
C VAL A 1111 25.06 -20.43 11.93
N VAL A 1112 23.89 -20.78 12.48
CA VAL A 1112 23.76 -21.42 13.79
C VAL A 1112 23.42 -22.90 13.57
N ALA A 1113 24.10 -23.81 14.27
CA ALA A 1113 23.80 -25.23 14.19
C ALA A 1113 22.32 -25.51 14.56
N GLY A 1114 21.69 -26.46 13.88
CA GLY A 1114 20.31 -26.86 14.16
C GLY A 1114 19.23 -26.02 13.47
N LYS A 1115 19.58 -25.12 12.55
CA LYS A 1115 18.62 -24.35 11.74
C LYS A 1115 19.04 -24.29 10.27
N TRP A 1116 18.05 -24.12 9.39
CA TRP A 1116 18.27 -23.89 7.97
C TRP A 1116 18.60 -22.43 7.67
N PHE A 1117 19.56 -22.21 6.77
CA PHE A 1117 19.95 -20.89 6.31
C PHE A 1117 20.07 -20.85 4.80
N LYS A 1118 19.56 -19.77 4.20
CA LYS A 1118 19.71 -19.51 2.78
C LYS A 1118 21.06 -18.86 2.51
N ILE A 1119 21.85 -19.50 1.66
CA ILE A 1119 23.14 -19.01 1.18
C ILE A 1119 22.96 -18.54 -0.26
N LYS A 1120 23.51 -17.37 -0.55
CA LYS A 1120 23.66 -16.86 -1.91
C LYS A 1120 25.07 -16.33 -2.07
N THR A 1121 25.81 -16.85 -3.04
CA THR A 1121 27.18 -16.44 -3.33
C THR A 1121 27.42 -16.39 -4.82
N GLU A 1122 28.41 -15.61 -5.24
CA GLU A 1122 28.80 -15.51 -6.64
C GLU A 1122 30.32 -15.35 -6.77
N LYS A 1123 30.85 -15.82 -7.90
CA LYS A 1123 32.27 -15.68 -8.24
C LYS A 1123 32.39 -15.38 -9.73
N SER A 1124 33.18 -14.37 -10.07
CA SER A 1124 33.58 -14.08 -11.45
C SER A 1124 35.03 -14.51 -11.63
N ILE A 1125 35.30 -15.26 -12.69
CA ILE A 1125 36.62 -15.80 -13.02
C ILE A 1125 37.00 -15.24 -14.39
N LYS A 1126 38.03 -14.37 -14.41
CA LYS A 1126 38.62 -13.84 -15.64
C LYS A 1126 39.72 -14.77 -16.12
N PHE A 1127 39.74 -15.08 -17.41
CA PHE A 1127 40.74 -15.95 -18.02
C PHE A 1127 41.83 -15.14 -18.72
N GLN A 1128 43.10 -15.46 -18.44
CA GLN A 1128 44.28 -14.90 -19.12
C GLN A 1128 44.85 -15.91 -20.12
N GLY A 1129 44.12 -16.19 -21.21
CA GLY A 1129 44.53 -17.16 -22.24
C GLY A 1129 44.48 -18.64 -21.79
N GLU A 1130 44.36 -19.54 -22.77
CA GLU A 1130 44.28 -21.02 -22.64
C GLU A 1130 43.05 -21.61 -21.90
N PHE A 1131 41.86 -21.01 -22.05
CA PHE A 1131 40.61 -21.69 -21.72
C PHE A 1131 39.84 -22.01 -23.01
N ASP A 1132 40.03 -23.23 -23.51
CA ASP A 1132 39.66 -23.67 -24.87
C ASP A 1132 38.37 -24.52 -24.88
N ILE A 1133 37.88 -24.88 -26.09
CA ILE A 1133 36.61 -25.58 -26.41
C ILE A 1133 36.43 -26.94 -25.71
N ASN A 1134 37.39 -27.38 -24.90
CA ASN A 1134 37.39 -28.70 -24.27
C ASN A 1134 37.77 -28.70 -22.78
N SER A 1135 37.93 -27.51 -22.17
CA SER A 1135 38.15 -27.41 -20.72
C SER A 1135 36.96 -27.95 -19.92
N ILE A 1136 37.23 -28.50 -18.74
CA ILE A 1136 36.24 -29.08 -17.83
C ILE A 1136 36.20 -28.24 -16.56
N LEU A 1137 35.00 -27.84 -16.13
CA LEU A 1137 34.79 -27.19 -14.84
C LEU A 1137 34.09 -28.13 -13.87
N LYS A 1138 34.64 -28.21 -12.64
CA LYS A 1138 34.09 -28.99 -11.54
C LYS A 1138 33.77 -28.07 -10.37
N MET A 1139 32.65 -28.37 -9.71
CA MET A 1139 32.21 -27.67 -8.50
C MET A 1139 31.93 -28.71 -7.42
N TYR A 1140 32.54 -28.54 -6.26
CA TYR A 1140 32.36 -29.44 -5.12
C TYR A 1140 32.52 -28.69 -3.80
N PHE A 1141 31.93 -29.24 -2.74
CA PHE A 1141 32.24 -28.78 -1.39
C PHE A 1141 33.50 -29.46 -0.89
N TRP A 1142 34.35 -28.69 -0.22
CA TRP A 1142 35.48 -29.20 0.55
C TRP A 1142 35.20 -29.04 2.04
N ASN A 1143 34.89 -30.16 2.68
CA ASN A 1143 34.50 -30.29 4.08
C ASN A 1143 35.65 -30.90 4.89
N ARG A 1144 36.69 -30.11 5.19
CA ARG A 1144 37.88 -30.58 5.92
C ARG A 1144 37.56 -31.15 7.32
N SER A 1145 36.49 -30.67 7.95
CA SER A 1145 36.05 -31.14 9.27
C SER A 1145 35.21 -32.41 9.22
N LYS A 1146 34.89 -32.93 8.01
CA LYS A 1146 33.99 -34.08 7.79
C LYS A 1146 32.66 -33.93 8.53
N SER A 1147 32.23 -32.68 8.73
CA SER A 1147 31.01 -32.32 9.44
C SER A 1147 29.76 -32.77 8.71
N THR A 1148 28.71 -33.14 9.47
CA THR A 1148 27.42 -33.51 8.88
C THR A 1148 26.59 -32.26 8.56
N TYR A 1149 26.24 -32.08 7.29
CA TYR A 1149 25.35 -31.01 6.84
C TYR A 1149 24.41 -31.47 5.73
N TYR A 1150 23.32 -30.73 5.55
CA TYR A 1150 22.29 -30.97 4.56
C TYR A 1150 22.08 -29.75 3.69
N ILE A 1151 21.80 -29.95 2.40
CA ILE A 1151 21.60 -28.90 1.41
C ILE A 1151 20.32 -29.15 0.65
N ASP A 1152 19.55 -28.08 0.42
CA ASP A 1152 18.26 -28.12 -0.25
C ASP A 1152 18.05 -26.88 -1.14
N ASN A 1153 17.19 -26.96 -2.16
CA ASN A 1153 16.90 -25.91 -3.14
C ASN A 1153 18.15 -25.33 -3.82
N LEU A 1154 19.04 -26.21 -4.29
CA LEU A 1154 20.26 -25.82 -4.97
C LEU A 1154 19.95 -25.19 -6.34
N LYS A 1155 20.50 -24.00 -6.58
CA LYS A 1155 20.45 -23.27 -7.83
C LYS A 1155 21.86 -22.85 -8.22
N ILE A 1156 22.28 -23.25 -9.41
CA ILE A 1156 23.58 -22.88 -9.97
C ILE A 1156 23.35 -22.25 -11.32
N ARG A 1157 23.90 -21.06 -11.50
CA ARG A 1157 23.85 -20.35 -12.77
C ARG A 1157 25.24 -19.96 -13.18
N MET A 1158 25.60 -20.33 -14.40
CA MET A 1158 26.86 -19.93 -15.01
C MET A 1158 26.58 -19.16 -16.29
N THR A 1159 27.22 -18.01 -16.43
CA THR A 1159 27.16 -17.18 -17.63
C THR A 1159 28.58 -16.84 -18.07
N GLY A 1160 28.82 -16.80 -19.37
CA GLY A 1160 30.13 -16.52 -19.94
C GLY A 1160 30.09 -15.38 -20.94
N ILE A 1161 31.18 -14.61 -21.02
CA ILE A 1161 31.44 -13.67 -22.12
C ILE A 1161 32.35 -14.39 -23.13
N PRO A 1162 31.89 -14.72 -24.34
CA PRO A 1162 32.70 -15.45 -25.30
C PRO A 1162 33.92 -14.61 -25.74
N TYR A 1163 35.02 -15.29 -26.09
CA TYR A 1163 36.06 -14.68 -26.92
C TYR A 1163 35.52 -14.62 -28.35
N TYR A 1164 35.41 -13.41 -28.92
CA TYR A 1164 35.08 -13.20 -30.33
C TYR A 1164 36.36 -12.97 -31.14
#